data_AF-A0A7G8UMA5-F1
#
_entry.id   AF-A0A7G8UMA5-F1
#
_cell.length_a   1.000
_cell.length_b   1.000
_cell.length_c   1.000
_cell.angle_alpha   90.00
_cell.angle_beta   90.00
_cell.angle_gamma   90.00
#
_symmetry.space_group_name_H-M   'P 1'
#
loop_
_entity.id
_entity.type
_entity.pdbx_description
1 polymer ?
#
loop_
_entity_poly.entity_id
_entity_poly.type
_entity_poly.pdbx_seq_one_letter_code
_entity_poly.pdbx_strand_id
1 'polypeptide(L)'
;MRGSFKRLLALMLSLVLLFSAGAMPQSVVHAEADGFAPMASSLLAEDLFVDDFEDGNADGWSGSGYAVVTEGGTKTLKYTYTSGSSTTKYVAAGDSAWTSYSVEARLRNGNEDNATGLHARYANANNFYGLRLDLKNDVVYLLRVVNGSSNVLDSAPMTLSVNTFYKLRLDVDGSSLTGYVDDVQVIAASDTSLASGKIALGGYSKSNYSIDDVRVTALRVPSSMTVEPQNAVILQQETRQLSANVYDQGNQIISGLPLSWSSDNPSIATVDGNGLVQGVAAGSTVIRAGYGSLEANAVITVQGTIGDPPYVADKTLAPIVVNGVLDESVWSVDRSINKLVVGTSGNTAEFGALWDEKYLYVGAKVMDSQLFNDSTGNYDDDSVEVFIDADHNHGAVYDLKDWQFSKGYGDSGLWEKLSETAGVKHGWSAIAGGYAVELAIPWVNLGLVAEPGLDIGFDIAVNDDDNGGVRDGQLVWTGIANNYQNTASFGDLILSAAEVGTPVTPPAPVQADRYVTPLGAGAKNGTSWSNAMQGDKAGGLQAAWAETGPTSTLYVGSGSYTVPQTLNMTSGGLDVLNMKKLVGVNTGGGLPEFTGDFQLTNQVNRSFINVPIGVSYWTVQDIVIRNYYNGIYANGQHEGIRILNVSVHDMSDGIYLWGRATRSNPDAGSHDIVIKDGEYTNFTKSAVRFRNGNYLASVINVTADAGGQANWAPGNFPMGFRIGNSPEQSYIFDHDIVFQDVVSKNSWHENGTDYWNGDGFTAERQAYNITYLRSKAFGSTDGGWDDKSIDPVLIGTVAFDNKRNYRFWGNPTLIQAVGGYSFKRGGSGDAPGLWVGSGTGKADVYYSTFFNNQHSEIALESSSNEVNLYNSIVGKTNGTYLYALNGGQLTATDTEQYIQGVQGTNPQLVNGANDEWDGEGDDFNSLVYGNTKGYFQPGQSLTPYTVQISVNSLTLGLYEDEGISAQVYDENNNPVADPEKLVWYVDDGFTSRLLQSRGQNAVVQGLNAGVTDIVAVYKGAEARISVTVTP
;
A
#
# COMPACT_ATOMS: atom_id res chain seq x y z
N MET A 1 -58.32 22.46 -25.75
CA MET A 1 -58.98 21.48 -26.65
C MET A 1 -58.36 20.09 -26.37
N ARG A 2 -58.50 19.10 -27.26
CA ARG A 2 -58.00 17.71 -27.08
C ARG A 2 -56.48 17.67 -26.80
N GLY A 3 -55.91 16.67 -26.12
CA GLY A 3 -56.46 15.34 -25.74
C GLY A 3 -56.06 14.79 -24.35
N SER A 4 -56.46 13.54 -24.08
CA SER A 4 -56.33 12.76 -22.83
C SER A 4 -55.03 11.93 -22.76
N PHE A 5 -54.58 11.32 -21.65
CA PHE A 5 -55.21 10.56 -20.52
C PHE A 5 -54.36 10.69 -19.21
N LYS A 6 -54.74 10.43 -17.94
CA LYS A 6 -55.94 9.93 -17.18
C LYS A 6 -56.34 8.45 -17.35
N ARG A 7 -56.11 7.54 -16.39
CA ARG A 7 -56.52 7.49 -14.93
C ARG A 7 -55.53 6.58 -14.12
N LEU A 8 -55.52 6.45 -12.78
CA LEU A 8 -56.50 6.04 -11.73
C LEU A 8 -56.31 6.89 -10.44
N LEU A 9 -57.15 6.98 -9.38
CA LEU A 9 -58.53 6.56 -9.00
C LEU A 9 -58.84 5.07 -8.66
N ALA A 10 -59.52 4.69 -7.54
CA ALA A 10 -59.97 5.45 -6.35
C ALA A 10 -60.59 4.56 -5.22
N LEU A 11 -60.62 5.09 -3.98
CA LEU A 11 -61.67 5.01 -2.92
C LEU A 11 -62.12 3.67 -2.24
N MET A 12 -61.87 3.61 -0.91
CA MET A 12 -62.82 3.52 0.23
C MET A 12 -63.62 2.24 0.66
N LEU A 13 -63.63 2.08 2.00
CA LEU A 13 -64.70 1.65 2.95
C LEU A 13 -64.96 0.15 3.35
N SER A 14 -64.71 -0.11 4.65
CA SER A 14 -65.53 -0.84 5.65
C SER A 14 -66.01 -2.31 5.49
N LEU A 15 -65.28 -3.21 6.17
CA LEU A 15 -65.68 -4.05 7.34
C LEU A 15 -66.99 -4.92 7.37
N VAL A 16 -66.87 -6.12 7.98
CA VAL A 16 -67.90 -7.00 8.62
C VAL A 16 -68.48 -8.24 7.86
N LEU A 17 -67.79 -9.40 8.06
CA LEU A 17 -68.27 -10.74 8.51
C LEU A 17 -69.50 -11.52 7.88
N LEU A 18 -69.17 -12.72 7.35
CA LEU A 18 -69.71 -14.09 7.67
C LEU A 18 -70.67 -14.94 6.78
N PHE A 19 -70.28 -16.23 6.69
CA PHE A 19 -71.02 -17.51 6.54
C PHE A 19 -71.77 -17.95 5.24
N SER A 20 -71.23 -18.94 4.49
CA SER A 20 -71.48 -20.41 4.69
C SER A 20 -71.53 -21.32 3.42
N ALA A 21 -70.82 -22.48 3.52
CA ALA A 21 -71.06 -23.83 2.95
C ALA A 21 -71.29 -24.10 1.43
N GLY A 22 -70.58 -25.11 0.87
CA GLY A 22 -70.78 -25.58 -0.52
C GLY A 22 -69.98 -26.80 -1.05
N ALA A 23 -70.14 -28.00 -0.45
CA ALA A 23 -69.78 -29.33 -1.00
C ALA A 23 -68.28 -29.77 -1.12
N MET A 24 -68.10 -31.08 -1.37
CA MET A 24 -66.91 -31.95 -1.20
C MET A 24 -66.82 -32.93 -2.40
N PRO A 25 -65.68 -33.59 -2.75
CA PRO A 25 -65.24 -34.80 -2.01
C PRO A 25 -63.74 -35.27 -2.09
N GLN A 26 -63.26 -35.88 -0.98
CA GLN A 26 -62.33 -37.06 -0.89
C GLN A 26 -60.88 -36.95 -1.47
N SER A 27 -59.86 -37.70 -1.00
CA SER A 27 -59.82 -38.92 -0.16
C SER A 27 -58.52 -39.09 0.68
N VAL A 28 -58.63 -39.58 1.94
CA VAL A 28 -57.84 -40.70 2.58
C VAL A 28 -56.31 -40.50 2.82
N VAL A 29 -55.65 -40.91 3.93
CA VAL A 29 -55.98 -41.71 5.14
C VAL A 29 -55.55 -40.99 6.46
N HIS A 30 -55.97 -41.51 7.62
CA HIS A 30 -55.30 -41.36 8.93
C HIS A 30 -54.58 -42.68 9.31
N ALA A 31 -53.56 -42.61 10.16
CA ALA A 31 -53.08 -43.74 10.98
C ALA A 31 -52.44 -43.21 12.27
N GLU A 32 -52.63 -43.91 13.39
CA GLU A 32 -52.11 -43.56 14.71
C GLU A 32 -50.81 -44.34 15.03
N ALA A 33 -50.13 -43.98 16.11
CA ALA A 33 -48.99 -44.74 16.64
C ALA A 33 -49.47 -45.85 17.59
N ASP A 34 -48.88 -47.05 17.51
CA ASP A 34 -48.36 -47.70 18.71
C ASP A 34 -47.45 -48.92 18.44
N GLY A 35 -46.45 -49.08 19.33
CA GLY A 35 -45.84 -50.35 19.75
C GLY A 35 -45.32 -51.38 18.73
N PHE A 36 -44.02 -51.35 18.44
CA PHE A 36 -43.20 -52.57 18.36
C PHE A 36 -41.86 -52.38 19.10
N ALA A 37 -41.39 -53.46 19.74
CA ALA A 37 -40.16 -53.49 20.53
C ALA A 37 -38.90 -53.33 19.64
N PRO A 38 -37.75 -52.87 20.17
CA PRO A 38 -36.55 -52.68 19.38
C PRO A 38 -36.08 -54.00 18.78
N MET A 39 -36.04 -54.09 17.45
CA MET A 39 -35.14 -55.03 16.80
C MET A 39 -33.72 -54.54 17.07
N ALA A 40 -33.03 -55.23 17.97
CA ALA A 40 -31.59 -55.13 18.12
C ALA A 40 -30.92 -55.75 16.88
N SER A 41 -31.00 -55.04 15.75
CA SER A 41 -30.06 -55.23 14.65
C SER A 41 -28.71 -54.80 15.19
N SER A 42 -27.88 -55.76 15.59
CA SER A 42 -26.47 -55.51 15.82
C SER A 42 -25.91 -54.93 14.52
N LEU A 43 -25.52 -53.65 14.52
CA LEU A 43 -24.74 -53.11 13.42
C LEU A 43 -23.44 -53.92 13.38
N LEU A 44 -23.33 -54.76 12.37
CA LEU A 44 -22.06 -55.39 12.03
C LEU A 44 -21.14 -54.27 11.58
N ALA A 45 -19.93 -54.21 12.15
CA ALA A 45 -18.95 -53.20 11.79
C ALA A 45 -18.68 -53.25 10.28
N GLU A 46 -18.68 -52.09 9.63
CA GLU A 46 -18.59 -52.00 8.17
C GLU A 46 -17.23 -52.49 7.67
N ASP A 47 -17.25 -53.43 6.72
CA ASP A 47 -16.04 -54.00 6.11
C ASP A 47 -15.40 -53.01 5.13
N LEU A 48 -14.20 -52.55 5.46
CA LEU A 48 -13.43 -51.58 4.67
C LEU A 48 -12.55 -52.25 3.60
N PHE A 49 -12.10 -53.48 3.86
CA PHE A 49 -11.32 -54.31 2.93
C PHE A 49 -11.28 -55.77 3.41
N VAL A 50 -11.30 -56.72 2.47
CA VAL A 50 -11.21 -58.18 2.72
C VAL A 50 -10.40 -58.82 1.61
N ASP A 51 -9.52 -59.78 1.94
CA ASP A 51 -8.83 -60.63 0.96
C ASP A 51 -8.46 -61.99 1.57
N ASP A 52 -8.93 -63.09 0.98
CA ASP A 52 -8.61 -64.48 1.34
C ASP A 52 -7.61 -65.15 0.39
N PHE A 53 -7.17 -64.44 -0.66
CA PHE A 53 -6.31 -64.94 -1.75
C PHE A 53 -6.84 -66.17 -2.51
N GLU A 54 -8.09 -66.60 -2.30
CA GLU A 54 -8.63 -67.83 -2.88
C GLU A 54 -9.03 -67.69 -4.35
N ASP A 55 -9.04 -66.48 -4.91
CA ASP A 55 -9.08 -66.28 -6.36
C ASP A 55 -7.73 -66.64 -7.02
N GLY A 56 -6.61 -66.46 -6.30
CA GLY A 56 -5.23 -66.75 -6.72
C GLY A 56 -4.44 -65.58 -7.28
N ASN A 57 -4.89 -64.34 -7.10
CA ASN A 57 -4.09 -63.13 -7.33
C ASN A 57 -3.84 -62.38 -6.00
N ALA A 58 -3.19 -61.22 -6.08
CA ALA A 58 -2.97 -60.33 -4.93
C ALA A 58 -3.19 -58.88 -5.37
N ASP A 59 -4.27 -58.64 -6.12
CA ASP A 59 -4.61 -57.33 -6.63
C ASP A 59 -5.00 -56.40 -5.47
N GLY A 60 -4.76 -55.09 -5.63
CA GLY A 60 -4.88 -54.12 -4.54
C GLY A 60 -3.70 -54.10 -3.54
N TRP A 61 -2.86 -55.14 -3.51
CA TRP A 61 -1.65 -55.16 -2.68
C TRP A 61 -0.42 -54.54 -3.36
N SER A 62 0.44 -53.95 -2.54
CA SER A 62 1.68 -53.29 -2.97
C SER A 62 2.89 -53.80 -2.16
N GLY A 63 3.84 -54.45 -2.84
CA GLY A 63 5.03 -55.04 -2.22
C GLY A 63 5.90 -55.81 -3.23
N SER A 64 7.03 -56.37 -2.79
CA SER A 64 7.93 -57.14 -3.68
C SER A 64 8.51 -58.38 -3.00
N GLY A 65 8.52 -59.52 -3.72
CA GLY A 65 8.99 -60.82 -3.22
C GLY A 65 7.89 -61.74 -2.67
N TYR A 66 6.62 -61.39 -2.89
CA TYR A 66 5.46 -62.21 -2.55
C TYR A 66 4.89 -62.90 -3.79
N ALA A 67 4.26 -64.05 -3.58
CA ALA A 67 3.41 -64.70 -4.58
C ALA A 67 2.28 -65.45 -3.85
N VAL A 68 1.11 -65.54 -4.48
CA VAL A 68 0.03 -66.40 -3.97
C VAL A 68 0.31 -67.85 -4.35
N VAL A 69 0.21 -68.73 -3.37
CA VAL A 69 0.55 -70.16 -3.51
C VAL A 69 -0.41 -71.03 -2.71
N THR A 70 -0.74 -72.21 -3.24
CA THR A 70 -1.56 -73.20 -2.54
C THR A 70 -0.73 -73.95 -1.50
N GLU A 71 -1.11 -73.87 -0.21
CA GLU A 71 -0.38 -74.52 0.89
C GLU A 71 -1.34 -75.28 1.83
N GLY A 72 -1.43 -76.60 1.65
CA GLY A 72 -2.26 -77.47 2.51
C GLY A 72 -3.72 -77.59 2.08
N GLY A 73 -4.16 -76.79 1.11
CA GLY A 73 -5.50 -76.86 0.51
C GLY A 73 -6.02 -75.48 0.15
N THR A 74 -5.72 -74.49 0.99
CA THR A 74 -6.00 -73.08 0.72
C THR A 74 -4.90 -72.39 -0.08
N LYS A 75 -5.20 -71.25 -0.68
CA LYS A 75 -4.23 -70.29 -1.22
C LYS A 75 -3.82 -69.30 -0.14
N THR A 76 -2.58 -68.83 -0.21
CA THR A 76 -2.00 -67.91 0.80
C THR A 76 -1.01 -66.96 0.13
N LEU A 77 -0.93 -65.71 0.60
CA LEU A 77 0.08 -64.76 0.15
C LEU A 77 1.40 -65.04 0.86
N LYS A 78 2.39 -65.57 0.14
CA LYS A 78 3.64 -66.06 0.72
C LYS A 78 4.85 -65.21 0.34
N TYR A 79 5.63 -64.82 1.35
CA TYR A 79 6.99 -64.35 1.16
C TYR A 79 7.98 -65.53 1.09
N THR A 80 8.91 -65.49 0.13
CA THR A 80 10.01 -66.47 0.05
C THR A 80 11.36 -65.77 0.21
N TYR A 81 12.07 -66.06 1.32
CA TYR A 81 13.37 -65.46 1.58
C TYR A 81 14.47 -66.10 0.73
N THR A 82 15.19 -65.27 -0.03
CA THR A 82 16.42 -65.67 -0.74
C THR A 82 17.63 -65.09 -0.02
N SER A 83 18.63 -65.92 0.29
CA SER A 83 19.82 -65.51 1.04
C SER A 83 20.50 -64.27 0.43
N GLY A 84 20.74 -63.24 1.25
CA GLY A 84 21.25 -61.94 0.82
C GLY A 84 20.18 -60.89 0.46
N SER A 85 18.89 -61.26 0.46
CA SER A 85 17.78 -60.29 0.37
C SER A 85 17.63 -59.46 1.65
N SER A 86 16.95 -58.31 1.56
CA SER A 86 16.52 -57.53 2.73
C SER A 86 15.83 -58.44 3.75
N THR A 87 16.26 -58.34 5.01
CA THR A 87 15.64 -59.06 6.13
C THR A 87 14.37 -58.38 6.65
N THR A 88 13.94 -57.26 6.05
CA THR A 88 12.69 -56.57 6.40
C THR A 88 11.84 -56.38 5.14
N LYS A 89 10.57 -56.81 5.20
CA LYS A 89 9.64 -56.86 4.07
C LYS A 89 8.21 -56.62 4.53
N TYR A 90 7.49 -55.77 3.80
CA TYR A 90 6.06 -55.48 3.98
C TYR A 90 5.31 -55.63 2.66
N VAL A 91 4.00 -55.84 2.75
CA VAL A 91 3.04 -55.73 1.65
C VAL A 91 1.83 -54.94 2.16
N ALA A 92 1.36 -53.95 1.42
CA ALA A 92 0.39 -52.95 1.91
C ALA A 92 -0.84 -52.79 1.00
N ALA A 93 -2.02 -52.57 1.61
CA ALA A 93 -3.32 -52.45 0.95
C ALA A 93 -4.25 -51.47 1.71
N GLY A 94 -5.42 -51.16 1.14
CA GLY A 94 -6.40 -50.25 1.75
C GLY A 94 -6.10 -48.76 1.53
N ASP A 95 -6.83 -47.88 2.23
CA ASP A 95 -6.72 -46.42 2.08
C ASP A 95 -5.78 -45.78 3.11
N SER A 96 -5.06 -44.74 2.70
CA SER A 96 -4.28 -43.85 3.57
C SER A 96 -5.15 -42.91 4.42
N ALA A 97 -6.42 -42.71 4.07
CA ALA A 97 -7.35 -41.85 4.81
C ALA A 97 -7.93 -42.48 6.08
N TRP A 98 -7.84 -43.81 6.26
CA TRP A 98 -8.46 -44.49 7.39
C TRP A 98 -7.83 -44.10 8.74
N THR A 99 -8.67 -43.68 9.69
CA THR A 99 -8.31 -43.19 11.03
C THR A 99 -8.65 -44.20 12.13
N SER A 100 -9.92 -44.61 12.22
CA SER A 100 -10.46 -45.47 13.29
C SER A 100 -11.01 -46.80 12.76
N TYR A 101 -10.20 -47.85 12.83
CA TYR A 101 -10.50 -49.16 12.24
C TYR A 101 -9.80 -50.31 12.97
N SER A 102 -10.26 -51.53 12.74
CA SER A 102 -9.59 -52.77 13.12
C SER A 102 -8.99 -53.45 11.88
N VAL A 103 -7.77 -53.97 11.97
CA VAL A 103 -7.17 -54.85 10.95
C VAL A 103 -6.93 -56.24 11.54
N GLU A 104 -7.32 -57.27 10.79
CA GLU A 104 -7.28 -58.68 11.15
C GLU A 104 -6.61 -59.48 10.02
N ALA A 105 -5.74 -60.44 10.35
CA ALA A 105 -5.26 -61.45 9.39
C ALA A 105 -4.66 -62.69 10.10
N ARG A 106 -4.62 -63.83 9.41
CA ARG A 106 -3.90 -65.03 9.85
C ARG A 106 -2.48 -65.04 9.31
N LEU A 107 -1.51 -65.35 10.17
CA LEU A 107 -0.08 -65.28 9.87
C LEU A 107 0.66 -66.55 10.30
N ARG A 108 1.46 -67.13 9.40
CA ARG A 108 2.27 -68.33 9.64
C ARG A 108 3.75 -68.09 9.33
N ASN A 109 4.62 -68.26 10.32
CA ASN A 109 6.08 -68.18 10.17
C ASN A 109 6.72 -69.55 10.00
N GLY A 110 7.55 -69.74 8.95
CA GLY A 110 8.22 -71.01 8.67
C GLY A 110 9.49 -71.27 9.50
N ASN A 111 9.97 -70.30 10.28
CA ASN A 111 11.18 -70.41 11.09
C ASN A 111 11.14 -69.47 12.32
N GLU A 112 11.94 -69.79 13.34
CA GLU A 112 12.07 -69.04 14.59
C GLU A 112 12.72 -67.65 14.41
N ASP A 113 13.62 -67.45 13.44
CA ASP A 113 14.28 -66.16 13.16
C ASP A 113 13.35 -65.11 12.51
N ASN A 114 12.05 -65.38 12.39
CA ASN A 114 11.06 -64.44 11.86
C ASN A 114 10.38 -63.64 13.00
N ALA A 115 10.27 -62.32 12.79
CA ALA A 115 9.47 -61.44 13.63
C ALA A 115 8.54 -60.57 12.76
N THR A 116 7.34 -61.08 12.48
CA THR A 116 6.35 -60.54 11.52
C THR A 116 5.00 -60.29 12.19
N GLY A 117 4.12 -59.54 11.54
CA GLY A 117 2.88 -59.06 12.15
C GLY A 117 1.94 -58.30 11.22
N LEU A 118 0.89 -57.73 11.83
CA LEU A 118 0.01 -56.74 11.22
C LEU A 118 0.54 -55.34 11.49
N HIS A 119 0.27 -54.41 10.59
CA HIS A 119 0.63 -53.00 10.74
C HIS A 119 -0.55 -52.12 10.34
N ALA A 120 -0.90 -51.18 11.22
CA ALA A 120 -2.00 -50.23 11.06
C ALA A 120 -1.46 -48.80 11.02
N ARG A 121 -2.23 -47.89 10.41
CA ARG A 121 -1.81 -46.52 10.07
C ARG A 121 -0.46 -46.50 9.35
N TYR A 122 -0.26 -47.46 8.43
CA TYR A 122 0.96 -47.62 7.67
C TYR A 122 1.01 -46.59 6.54
N ALA A 123 1.98 -45.68 6.64
CA ALA A 123 2.30 -44.76 5.55
C ALA A 123 3.45 -45.31 4.68
N ASN A 124 4.43 -45.99 5.31
CA ASN A 124 5.59 -46.61 4.66
C ASN A 124 6.37 -47.45 5.69
N ALA A 125 7.41 -48.16 5.24
CA ALA A 125 8.26 -49.02 6.07
C ALA A 125 8.98 -48.33 7.24
N ASN A 126 8.93 -46.98 7.31
CA ASN A 126 9.49 -46.17 8.39
C ASN A 126 8.42 -45.58 9.33
N ASN A 127 7.12 -45.72 9.03
CA ASN A 127 6.01 -45.04 9.72
C ASN A 127 4.75 -45.93 9.76
N PHE A 128 4.53 -46.60 10.91
CA PHE A 128 3.36 -47.45 11.20
C PHE A 128 3.24 -47.80 12.70
N TYR A 129 2.05 -48.22 13.15
CA TYR A 129 1.90 -49.04 14.37
C TYR A 129 1.88 -50.52 13.99
N GLY A 130 2.48 -51.40 14.78
CA GLY A 130 2.65 -52.82 14.43
C GLY A 130 2.37 -53.79 15.57
N LEU A 131 1.54 -54.80 15.30
CA LEU A 131 1.31 -55.95 16.18
C LEU A 131 2.14 -57.13 15.68
N ARG A 132 3.29 -57.37 16.32
CA ARG A 132 4.34 -58.28 15.84
C ARG A 132 4.53 -59.50 16.75
N LEU A 133 4.48 -60.69 16.15
CA LEU A 133 4.92 -61.94 16.75
C LEU A 133 6.45 -62.05 16.66
N ASP A 134 7.14 -62.42 17.73
CA ASP A 134 8.56 -62.76 17.76
C ASP A 134 8.74 -64.23 18.16
N LEU A 135 8.88 -65.09 17.14
CA LEU A 135 8.93 -66.55 17.27
C LEU A 135 10.19 -67.04 18.02
N LYS A 136 11.24 -66.23 18.12
CA LYS A 136 12.50 -66.62 18.76
C LYS A 136 12.47 -66.45 20.28
N ASN A 137 11.66 -65.49 20.74
CA ASN A 137 11.63 -65.03 22.11
C ASN A 137 10.32 -65.38 22.84
N ASP A 138 9.32 -65.94 22.14
CA ASP A 138 7.96 -66.20 22.66
C ASP A 138 7.28 -64.91 23.19
N VAL A 139 7.27 -63.85 22.36
CA VAL A 139 6.68 -62.54 22.71
C VAL A 139 5.83 -61.96 21.58
N VAL A 140 4.69 -61.37 21.94
CA VAL A 140 3.89 -60.46 21.11
C VAL A 140 4.22 -59.02 21.48
N TYR A 141 4.52 -58.19 20.49
CA TYR A 141 4.87 -56.77 20.67
C TYR A 141 3.84 -55.85 20.00
N LEU A 142 3.47 -54.77 20.69
CA LEU A 142 2.84 -53.59 20.10
C LEU A 142 3.92 -52.53 19.91
N LEU A 143 4.10 -52.11 18.66
CA LEU A 143 5.21 -51.27 18.22
C LEU A 143 4.70 -49.95 17.64
N ARG A 144 5.49 -48.89 17.82
CA ARG A 144 5.43 -47.66 17.03
C ARG A 144 6.73 -47.51 16.27
N VAL A 145 6.66 -47.45 14.95
CA VAL A 145 7.78 -47.03 14.10
C VAL A 145 7.46 -45.65 13.54
N VAL A 146 8.33 -44.67 13.78
CA VAL A 146 8.25 -43.32 13.22
C VAL A 146 9.63 -42.91 12.74
N ASN A 147 9.75 -42.41 11.51
CA ASN A 147 11.00 -42.11 10.83
C ASN A 147 12.05 -43.25 10.92
N GLY A 148 11.59 -44.50 10.91
CA GLY A 148 12.42 -45.71 11.00
C GLY A 148 12.83 -46.08 12.44
N SER A 149 12.53 -45.25 13.43
CA SER A 149 12.82 -45.52 14.84
C SER A 149 11.72 -46.38 15.46
N SER A 150 12.05 -47.66 15.71
CA SER A 150 11.13 -48.63 16.31
C SER A 150 11.14 -48.55 17.83
N ASN A 151 9.97 -48.30 18.41
CA ASN A 151 9.72 -48.23 19.85
C ASN A 151 8.72 -49.33 20.23
N VAL A 152 8.93 -50.00 21.36
CA VAL A 152 7.91 -50.86 21.97
C VAL A 152 6.96 -49.98 22.77
N LEU A 153 5.66 -50.12 22.53
CA LEU A 153 4.61 -49.49 23.35
C LEU A 153 4.12 -50.44 24.45
N ASP A 154 3.94 -51.72 24.11
CA ASP A 154 3.56 -52.79 25.04
C ASP A 154 4.06 -54.16 24.54
N SER A 155 4.16 -55.17 25.40
CA SER A 155 4.56 -56.53 25.04
C SER A 155 4.09 -57.60 26.02
N ALA A 156 3.56 -58.72 25.52
CA ALA A 156 3.11 -59.87 26.32
C ALA A 156 3.85 -61.16 25.91
N PRO A 157 4.28 -62.01 26.86
CA PRO A 157 4.84 -63.31 26.55
C PRO A 157 3.75 -64.28 26.08
N MET A 158 4.02 -65.03 25.01
CA MET A 158 3.12 -66.02 24.42
C MET A 158 3.96 -67.12 23.77
N THR A 159 3.67 -68.39 24.06
CA THR A 159 4.34 -69.52 23.40
C THR A 159 3.91 -69.60 21.94
N LEU A 160 4.85 -69.38 21.03
CA LEU A 160 4.64 -69.39 19.59
C LEU A 160 5.24 -70.68 18.98
N SER A 161 4.92 -70.95 17.72
CA SER A 161 5.37 -72.18 17.05
C SER A 161 5.49 -72.00 15.54
N VAL A 162 6.59 -72.51 14.99
CA VAL A 162 6.84 -72.49 13.55
C VAL A 162 5.83 -73.35 12.80
N ASN A 163 5.40 -72.87 11.63
CA ASN A 163 4.38 -73.48 10.76
C ASN A 163 2.95 -73.53 11.34
N THR A 164 2.70 -72.92 12.50
CA THR A 164 1.35 -72.63 13.01
C THR A 164 0.83 -71.31 12.42
N PHE A 165 -0.46 -71.24 12.11
CA PHE A 165 -1.15 -69.99 11.83
C PHE A 165 -1.70 -69.40 13.14
N TYR A 166 -1.42 -68.13 13.39
CA TYR A 166 -2.04 -67.34 14.45
C TYR A 166 -2.94 -66.28 13.83
N LYS A 167 -4.15 -66.10 14.35
CA LYS A 167 -5.05 -65.01 13.97
C LYS A 167 -4.66 -63.77 14.75
N LEU A 168 -4.21 -62.72 14.08
CA LEU A 168 -3.88 -61.44 14.70
C LEU A 168 -5.02 -60.45 14.48
N ARG A 169 -5.25 -59.54 15.42
CA ARG A 169 -6.06 -58.34 15.21
C ARG A 169 -5.48 -57.12 15.92
N LEU A 170 -5.45 -55.97 15.25
CA LEU A 170 -5.01 -54.69 15.81
C LEU A 170 -6.12 -53.65 15.60
N ASP A 171 -6.73 -53.22 16.69
CA ASP A 171 -7.73 -52.14 16.73
C ASP A 171 -7.00 -50.81 16.93
N VAL A 172 -7.30 -49.80 16.11
CA VAL A 172 -6.81 -48.43 16.25
C VAL A 172 -7.99 -47.44 16.24
N ASP A 173 -8.21 -46.70 17.32
CA ASP A 173 -9.28 -45.69 17.41
C ASP A 173 -8.82 -44.45 18.18
N GLY A 174 -8.87 -43.27 17.55
CA GLY A 174 -8.29 -42.05 18.13
C GLY A 174 -6.81 -42.24 18.46
N SER A 175 -6.44 -42.17 19.74
CA SER A 175 -5.10 -42.53 20.22
C SER A 175 -4.97 -43.98 20.72
N SER A 176 -6.07 -44.72 20.89
CA SER A 176 -6.07 -46.06 21.47
C SER A 176 -5.61 -47.11 20.45
N LEU A 177 -4.77 -48.04 20.91
CA LEU A 177 -4.19 -49.13 20.12
C LEU A 177 -4.33 -50.44 20.91
N THR A 178 -5.06 -51.43 20.40
CA THR A 178 -5.31 -52.70 21.13
C THR A 178 -5.01 -53.92 20.26
N GLY A 179 -4.14 -54.81 20.76
CA GLY A 179 -3.66 -55.99 20.05
C GLY A 179 -4.20 -57.31 20.60
N TYR A 180 -4.65 -58.18 19.70
CA TYR A 180 -5.25 -59.47 19.98
C TYR A 180 -4.53 -60.60 19.22
N VAL A 181 -4.47 -61.78 19.83
CA VAL A 181 -4.05 -63.02 19.17
C VAL A 181 -5.08 -64.11 19.45
N ASP A 182 -5.51 -64.83 18.41
CA ASP A 182 -6.55 -65.85 18.44
C ASP A 182 -7.83 -65.38 19.17
N ASP A 183 -8.26 -64.16 18.80
CA ASP A 183 -9.40 -63.40 19.34
C ASP A 183 -9.32 -63.01 20.84
N VAL A 184 -8.20 -63.29 21.51
CA VAL A 184 -7.93 -62.85 22.88
C VAL A 184 -7.10 -61.56 22.88
N GLN A 185 -7.53 -60.54 23.63
CA GLN A 185 -6.73 -59.32 23.84
C GLN A 185 -5.47 -59.66 24.66
N VAL A 186 -4.29 -59.32 24.13
CA VAL A 186 -3.01 -59.60 24.82
C VAL A 186 -2.24 -58.35 25.23
N ILE A 187 -2.39 -57.22 24.51
CA ILE A 187 -1.64 -55.97 24.73
C ILE A 187 -2.46 -54.73 24.36
N ALA A 188 -2.17 -53.58 24.97
CA ALA A 188 -2.81 -52.30 24.65
C ALA A 188 -1.95 -51.08 25.02
N ALA A 189 -2.08 -50.01 24.24
CA ALA A 189 -1.40 -48.73 24.47
C ALA A 189 -2.25 -47.53 24.02
N SER A 190 -1.76 -46.32 24.28
CA SER A 190 -2.29 -45.09 23.69
C SER A 190 -1.13 -44.24 23.13
N ASP A 191 -1.22 -43.86 21.86
CA ASP A 191 -0.22 -43.07 21.14
C ASP A 191 -0.87 -42.26 20.02
N THR A 192 -0.39 -41.03 19.77
CA THR A 192 -0.97 -40.09 18.78
C THR A 192 -0.06 -39.80 17.58
N SER A 193 1.12 -40.42 17.51
CA SER A 193 2.18 -40.10 16.54
C SER A 193 1.80 -40.35 15.07
N LEU A 194 0.80 -41.19 14.81
CA LEU A 194 0.25 -41.48 13.48
C LEU A 194 -1.28 -41.43 13.56
N ALA A 195 -1.91 -40.52 12.81
CA ALA A 195 -3.36 -40.28 12.89
C ALA A 195 -4.19 -41.12 11.90
N SER A 196 -3.63 -41.45 10.74
CA SER A 196 -4.28 -42.25 9.69
C SER A 196 -3.25 -43.08 8.90
N GLY A 197 -3.73 -44.04 8.11
CA GLY A 197 -2.91 -44.74 7.13
C GLY A 197 -3.44 -46.13 6.74
N LYS A 198 -2.78 -46.74 5.76
CA LYS A 198 -3.11 -48.04 5.18
C LYS A 198 -2.90 -49.19 6.17
N ILE A 199 -3.30 -50.40 5.77
CA ILE A 199 -2.79 -51.62 6.39
C ILE A 199 -1.50 -52.08 5.69
N ALA A 200 -0.63 -52.73 6.43
CA ALA A 200 0.43 -53.56 5.85
C ALA A 200 0.66 -54.82 6.67
N LEU A 201 1.20 -55.85 6.02
CA LEU A 201 1.47 -57.16 6.61
C LEU A 201 2.94 -57.54 6.36
N GLY A 202 3.54 -58.30 7.28
CA GLY A 202 4.94 -58.73 7.19
C GLY A 202 5.80 -58.22 8.35
N GLY A 203 7.09 -57.98 8.12
CA GLY A 203 8.04 -57.54 9.14
C GLY A 203 9.46 -58.03 8.89
N TYR A 204 10.16 -58.41 9.96
CA TYR A 204 11.50 -58.98 9.90
C TYR A 204 11.44 -60.48 9.58
N SER A 205 12.23 -60.94 8.62
CA SER A 205 12.28 -62.36 8.24
C SER A 205 13.61 -62.76 7.62
N LYS A 206 14.07 -63.97 7.96
CA LYS A 206 15.18 -64.70 7.30
C LYS A 206 14.72 -66.02 6.70
N SER A 207 13.41 -66.22 6.59
CA SER A 207 12.80 -67.44 6.06
C SER A 207 11.47 -67.12 5.38
N ASN A 208 10.70 -68.15 5.08
CA ASN A 208 9.40 -68.01 4.44
C ASN A 208 8.32 -67.72 5.50
N TYR A 209 7.29 -66.98 5.11
CA TYR A 209 6.06 -66.82 5.90
C TYR A 209 4.87 -66.62 4.96
N SER A 210 3.68 -66.99 5.43
CA SER A 210 2.44 -66.99 4.65
C SER A 210 1.34 -66.23 5.40
N ILE A 211 0.52 -65.50 4.66
CA ILE A 211 -0.59 -64.67 5.11
C ILE A 211 -1.89 -65.22 4.50
N ASP A 212 -2.97 -65.18 5.27
CA ASP A 212 -4.28 -65.79 4.98
C ASP A 212 -5.40 -64.99 5.70
N ASP A 213 -6.66 -65.12 5.26
CA ASP A 213 -7.87 -64.46 5.84
C ASP A 213 -7.70 -62.98 6.30
N VAL A 214 -7.43 -62.03 5.39
CA VAL A 214 -7.28 -60.60 5.73
C VAL A 214 -8.64 -59.90 5.79
N ARG A 215 -8.88 -59.10 6.84
CA ARG A 215 -10.11 -58.30 7.02
C ARG A 215 -9.82 -56.95 7.69
N VAL A 216 -10.57 -55.92 7.33
CA VAL A 216 -10.50 -54.57 7.93
C VAL A 216 -11.91 -54.05 8.19
N THR A 217 -12.20 -53.51 9.39
CA THR A 217 -13.54 -53.01 9.76
C THR A 217 -13.51 -51.62 10.42
N ALA A 218 -14.53 -50.80 10.19
CA ALA A 218 -14.67 -49.47 10.82
C ALA A 218 -15.10 -49.56 12.30
N LEU A 219 -14.53 -48.71 13.17
CA LEU A 219 -14.81 -48.76 14.62
C LEU A 219 -15.84 -47.72 15.12
N ARG A 220 -16.14 -46.67 14.35
CA ARG A 220 -17.16 -45.65 14.69
C ARG A 220 -18.13 -45.46 13.54
N VAL A 221 -19.43 -45.44 13.84
CA VAL A 221 -20.50 -45.28 12.86
C VAL A 221 -21.41 -44.12 13.28
N PRO A 222 -21.59 -43.09 12.44
CA PRO A 222 -22.48 -41.95 12.72
C PRO A 222 -23.93 -42.37 13.01
N SER A 223 -24.53 -41.81 14.06
CA SER A 223 -25.84 -42.23 14.59
C SER A 223 -26.81 -41.09 14.94
N SER A 224 -26.36 -39.85 15.23
CA SER A 224 -27.25 -38.70 15.51
C SER A 224 -26.55 -37.35 15.27
N MET A 225 -27.32 -36.25 15.24
CA MET A 225 -26.81 -34.89 14.96
C MET A 225 -27.55 -33.81 15.78
N THR A 226 -26.89 -32.68 16.06
CA THR A 226 -27.48 -31.43 16.60
C THR A 226 -26.95 -30.19 15.86
N VAL A 227 -27.66 -29.05 15.98
CA VAL A 227 -27.27 -27.72 15.44
C VAL A 227 -27.54 -26.64 16.50
N GLU A 228 -26.62 -25.70 16.67
CA GLU A 228 -26.78 -24.52 17.54
C GLU A 228 -26.25 -23.23 16.88
N PRO A 229 -26.77 -22.03 17.21
CA PRO A 229 -27.97 -21.78 18.00
C PRO A 229 -29.26 -22.27 17.30
N GLN A 230 -30.13 -22.97 18.03
CA GLN A 230 -31.38 -23.50 17.46
C GLN A 230 -32.33 -22.42 16.92
N ASN A 231 -32.27 -21.19 17.44
CA ASN A 231 -33.03 -20.04 16.95
C ASN A 231 -32.11 -18.82 16.88
N ALA A 232 -32.15 -18.07 15.78
CA ALA A 232 -31.44 -16.79 15.64
C ALA A 232 -32.32 -15.71 14.98
N VAL A 233 -32.09 -14.46 15.37
CA VAL A 233 -32.61 -13.26 14.70
C VAL A 233 -31.41 -12.51 14.14
N ILE A 234 -31.49 -12.11 12.87
CA ILE A 234 -30.45 -11.37 12.14
C ILE A 234 -31.08 -10.30 11.25
N LEU A 235 -30.34 -9.29 10.85
CA LEU A 235 -30.74 -8.35 9.80
C LEU A 235 -30.54 -8.95 8.39
N GLN A 236 -31.16 -8.34 7.39
CA GLN A 236 -30.80 -8.55 6.00
C GLN A 236 -29.34 -8.13 5.78
N GLN A 237 -28.57 -8.91 5.04
CA GLN A 237 -27.11 -8.80 4.86
C GLN A 237 -26.24 -9.13 6.09
N GLU A 238 -26.80 -9.34 7.29
CA GLU A 238 -26.05 -9.88 8.42
C GLU A 238 -25.76 -11.39 8.24
N THR A 239 -24.63 -11.87 8.78
CA THR A 239 -24.28 -13.30 8.84
C THR A 239 -24.34 -13.87 10.25
N ARG A 240 -24.52 -15.19 10.37
CA ARG A 240 -24.49 -15.90 11.65
C ARG A 240 -23.94 -17.31 11.48
N GLN A 241 -22.85 -17.62 12.19
CA GLN A 241 -22.29 -18.97 12.20
C GLN A 241 -23.20 -19.91 13.01
N LEU A 242 -23.61 -21.02 12.41
CA LEU A 242 -24.16 -22.19 13.11
C LEU A 242 -23.06 -23.24 13.32
N SER A 243 -23.19 -24.05 14.37
CA SER A 243 -22.31 -25.20 14.64
C SER A 243 -23.13 -26.47 14.68
N ALA A 244 -22.65 -27.54 14.05
CA ALA A 244 -23.30 -28.84 14.05
C ALA A 244 -22.36 -29.93 14.58
N ASN A 245 -22.89 -30.86 15.39
CA ASN A 245 -22.15 -31.98 15.95
C ASN A 245 -22.78 -33.30 15.52
N VAL A 246 -21.96 -34.28 15.13
CA VAL A 246 -22.37 -35.65 14.78
C VAL A 246 -21.84 -36.62 15.82
N TYR A 247 -22.69 -37.53 16.29
CA TYR A 247 -22.37 -38.48 17.34
C TYR A 247 -22.42 -39.92 16.83
N ASP A 248 -21.53 -40.78 17.35
CA ASP A 248 -21.48 -42.22 17.07
C ASP A 248 -22.53 -43.03 17.85
N GLN A 249 -22.57 -44.34 17.61
CA GLN A 249 -23.46 -45.27 18.30
C GLN A 249 -23.28 -45.35 19.84
N GLY A 250 -22.19 -44.76 20.37
CA GLY A 250 -21.92 -44.59 21.81
C GLY A 250 -22.13 -43.16 22.32
N ASN A 251 -22.76 -42.29 21.52
CA ASN A 251 -22.97 -40.87 21.79
C ASN A 251 -21.65 -40.07 22.00
N GLN A 252 -20.55 -40.49 21.38
CA GLN A 252 -19.31 -39.70 21.30
C GLN A 252 -19.27 -38.91 20.00
N ILE A 253 -18.69 -37.71 20.01
CA ILE A 253 -18.59 -36.88 18.80
C ILE A 253 -17.61 -37.53 17.80
N ILE A 254 -18.02 -37.63 16.53
CA ILE A 254 -17.12 -37.95 15.41
C ILE A 254 -16.72 -36.64 14.74
N SER A 255 -15.45 -36.27 14.88
CA SER A 255 -14.89 -35.04 14.31
C SER A 255 -14.39 -35.24 12.86
N GLY A 256 -14.28 -34.14 12.12
CA GLY A 256 -13.73 -34.14 10.75
C GLY A 256 -14.66 -34.72 9.67
N LEU A 257 -15.93 -34.98 9.98
CA LEU A 257 -16.91 -35.43 8.99
C LEU A 257 -17.34 -34.29 8.05
N PRO A 258 -17.40 -34.51 6.72
CA PRO A 258 -17.94 -33.54 5.78
C PRO A 258 -19.46 -33.46 5.91
N LEU A 259 -19.95 -32.40 6.56
CA LEU A 259 -21.38 -32.13 6.71
C LEU A 259 -21.93 -31.45 5.44
N SER A 260 -23.17 -31.75 5.08
CA SER A 260 -23.95 -30.95 4.15
C SER A 260 -24.76 -29.91 4.91
N TRP A 261 -25.00 -28.75 4.28
CA TRP A 261 -25.85 -27.69 4.80
C TRP A 261 -26.83 -27.22 3.72
N SER A 262 -28.03 -26.81 4.12
CA SER A 262 -29.07 -26.32 3.22
C SER A 262 -30.06 -25.38 3.92
N SER A 263 -30.79 -24.57 3.14
CA SER A 263 -31.88 -23.71 3.62
C SER A 263 -33.19 -24.13 2.94
N ASP A 264 -34.27 -24.27 3.70
CA ASP A 264 -35.61 -24.56 3.18
C ASP A 264 -36.14 -23.43 2.26
N ASN A 265 -35.69 -22.20 2.50
CA ASN A 265 -35.92 -21.07 1.60
C ASN A 265 -34.66 -20.17 1.48
N PRO A 266 -33.80 -20.43 0.49
CA PRO A 266 -32.63 -19.60 0.18
C PRO A 266 -32.93 -18.14 -0.16
N SER A 267 -34.18 -17.78 -0.48
CA SER A 267 -34.55 -16.38 -0.74
C SER A 267 -34.81 -15.55 0.53
N ILE A 268 -34.84 -16.18 1.71
CA ILE A 268 -34.91 -15.51 3.02
C ILE A 268 -33.53 -15.52 3.68
N ALA A 269 -32.86 -16.68 3.76
CA ALA A 269 -31.46 -16.77 4.17
C ALA A 269 -30.78 -17.95 3.47
N THR A 270 -29.54 -17.77 3.04
CA THR A 270 -28.65 -18.84 2.56
C THR A 270 -27.80 -19.40 3.70
N VAL A 271 -27.16 -20.54 3.45
CA VAL A 271 -26.12 -21.11 4.31
C VAL A 271 -25.01 -21.66 3.42
N ASP A 272 -23.75 -21.53 3.85
CA ASP A 272 -22.59 -22.09 3.15
C ASP A 272 -22.28 -23.53 3.57
N GLY A 273 -21.22 -24.14 3.01
CA GLY A 273 -20.79 -25.51 3.35
C GLY A 273 -20.22 -25.67 4.78
N ASN A 274 -19.99 -24.58 5.50
CA ASN A 274 -19.43 -24.56 6.85
C ASN A 274 -20.49 -24.22 7.92
N GLY A 275 -21.74 -23.93 7.52
CA GLY A 275 -22.81 -23.52 8.44
C GLY A 275 -22.90 -22.01 8.68
N LEU A 276 -22.19 -21.18 7.90
CA LEU A 276 -22.34 -19.73 7.95
C LEU A 276 -23.62 -19.33 7.22
N VAL A 277 -24.60 -18.84 7.98
CA VAL A 277 -25.88 -18.33 7.48
C VAL A 277 -25.73 -16.88 7.06
N GLN A 278 -26.42 -16.48 6.00
CA GLN A 278 -26.46 -15.10 5.47
C GLN A 278 -27.93 -14.68 5.29
N GLY A 279 -28.34 -13.57 5.92
CA GLY A 279 -29.68 -13.00 5.72
C GLY A 279 -29.84 -12.39 4.32
N VAL A 280 -30.84 -12.84 3.56
CA VAL A 280 -31.07 -12.44 2.15
C VAL A 280 -32.28 -11.51 2.00
N ALA A 281 -33.39 -11.79 2.70
CA ALA A 281 -34.58 -10.94 2.70
C ALA A 281 -35.44 -11.17 3.95
N ALA A 282 -36.23 -10.16 4.34
CA ALA A 282 -37.09 -10.19 5.52
C ALA A 282 -38.06 -11.39 5.52
N GLY A 283 -38.05 -12.19 6.60
CA GLY A 283 -38.88 -13.39 6.75
C GLY A 283 -38.31 -14.37 7.78
N SER A 284 -38.70 -15.65 7.70
CA SER A 284 -38.05 -16.73 8.44
C SER A 284 -37.90 -17.99 7.58
N THR A 285 -36.80 -18.71 7.78
CA THR A 285 -36.45 -19.96 7.10
C THR A 285 -35.85 -20.95 8.08
N VAL A 286 -35.81 -22.23 7.70
CA VAL A 286 -35.14 -23.30 8.44
C VAL A 286 -33.84 -23.65 7.74
N ILE A 287 -32.76 -23.74 8.50
CA ILE A 287 -31.45 -24.21 8.05
C ILE A 287 -31.27 -25.65 8.54
N ARG A 288 -30.81 -26.54 7.67
CA ARG A 288 -30.59 -27.97 7.95
C ARG A 288 -29.11 -28.32 7.75
N ALA A 289 -28.51 -28.96 8.75
CA ALA A 289 -27.26 -29.70 8.62
C ALA A 289 -27.58 -31.19 8.38
N GLY A 290 -26.74 -31.88 7.60
CA GLY A 290 -26.92 -33.29 7.26
C GLY A 290 -25.61 -34.07 7.13
N TYR A 291 -25.69 -35.38 7.34
CA TYR A 291 -24.59 -36.32 7.12
C TYR A 291 -25.13 -37.72 6.84
N GLY A 292 -24.86 -38.27 5.66
CA GLY A 292 -25.38 -39.57 5.26
C GLY A 292 -26.91 -39.60 5.26
N SER A 293 -27.52 -40.26 6.26
CA SER A 293 -28.97 -40.31 6.50
C SER A 293 -29.41 -39.51 7.75
N LEU A 294 -28.51 -38.77 8.40
CA LEU A 294 -28.76 -37.95 9.57
C LEU A 294 -29.05 -36.49 9.16
N GLU A 295 -29.92 -35.82 9.92
CA GLU A 295 -30.27 -34.41 9.73
C GLU A 295 -30.56 -33.74 11.08
N ALA A 296 -30.24 -32.45 11.21
CA ALA A 296 -30.64 -31.59 12.33
C ALA A 296 -30.85 -30.14 11.84
N ASN A 297 -31.65 -29.32 12.55
CA ASN A 297 -32.09 -28.03 12.03
C ASN A 297 -32.13 -26.87 13.05
N ALA A 298 -32.04 -25.64 12.54
CA ALA A 298 -32.21 -24.38 13.27
C ALA A 298 -33.17 -23.42 12.53
N VAL A 299 -33.80 -22.51 13.26
CA VAL A 299 -34.73 -21.51 12.72
C VAL A 299 -34.07 -20.13 12.68
N ILE A 300 -34.07 -19.50 11.51
CA ILE A 300 -33.51 -18.17 11.29
C ILE A 300 -34.65 -17.20 11.01
N THR A 301 -34.67 -16.06 11.70
CA THR A 301 -35.55 -14.92 11.40
C THR A 301 -34.70 -13.79 10.87
N VAL A 302 -34.93 -13.40 9.62
CA VAL A 302 -34.29 -12.24 9.00
C VAL A 302 -35.24 -11.06 9.13
N GLN A 303 -34.82 -10.00 9.81
CA GLN A 303 -35.54 -8.74 9.81
C GLN A 303 -35.07 -7.90 8.60
N GLY A 304 -36.00 -7.23 7.94
CA GLY A 304 -35.62 -6.23 6.95
C GLY A 304 -35.00 -5.03 7.64
N THR A 305 -34.07 -4.35 6.97
CA THR A 305 -33.58 -3.03 7.39
C THR A 305 -34.73 -2.03 7.30
N ILE A 306 -35.48 -1.90 8.40
CA ILE A 306 -36.19 -0.66 8.70
C ILE A 306 -35.10 0.31 9.12
N GLY A 307 -34.57 1.06 8.16
CA GLY A 307 -33.70 2.19 8.46
C GLY A 307 -34.46 3.13 9.39
N ASP A 308 -33.85 3.45 10.52
CA ASP A 308 -34.27 4.62 11.30
C ASP A 308 -34.08 5.85 10.39
N PRO A 309 -34.99 6.83 10.39
CA PRO A 309 -34.87 7.95 9.46
C PRO A 309 -33.55 8.70 9.72
N PRO A 310 -32.80 9.07 8.67
CA PRO A 310 -31.48 9.69 8.80
C PRO A 310 -31.44 10.79 9.86
N TYR A 311 -30.34 10.84 10.62
CA TYR A 311 -30.13 11.97 11.51
C TYR A 311 -29.83 13.22 10.68
N VAL A 312 -30.64 14.26 10.86
CA VAL A 312 -30.50 15.50 10.13
C VAL A 312 -29.72 16.48 10.99
N ALA A 313 -28.44 16.67 10.67
CA ALA A 313 -27.57 17.61 11.38
C ALA A 313 -27.76 19.02 10.81
N ASP A 314 -28.24 19.96 11.62
CA ASP A 314 -28.44 21.35 11.21
C ASP A 314 -27.11 22.15 11.17
N LYS A 315 -27.03 23.12 10.24
CA LYS A 315 -25.81 23.90 10.03
C LYS A 315 -25.69 24.98 11.09
N THR A 316 -24.63 24.97 11.89
CA THR A 316 -24.39 26.04 12.86
C THR A 316 -23.79 27.29 12.21
N LEU A 317 -24.35 28.45 12.54
CA LEU A 317 -23.92 29.76 12.04
C LEU A 317 -22.77 30.39 12.88
N ALA A 318 -22.29 29.65 13.88
CA ALA A 318 -21.11 29.96 14.68
C ALA A 318 -20.42 28.65 15.13
N PRO A 319 -19.07 28.58 15.16
CA PRO A 319 -18.37 27.38 15.62
C PRO A 319 -18.68 27.04 17.08
N ILE A 320 -19.02 25.78 17.37
CA ILE A 320 -19.28 25.28 18.73
C ILE A 320 -17.97 25.31 19.56
N VAL A 321 -18.09 25.65 20.85
CA VAL A 321 -16.99 25.81 21.81
C VAL A 321 -16.76 24.50 22.55
N VAL A 322 -16.44 23.43 21.80
CA VAL A 322 -16.22 22.07 22.31
C VAL A 322 -15.40 22.07 23.61
N ASN A 323 -16.08 21.77 24.71
CA ASN A 323 -15.55 21.77 26.06
C ASN A 323 -16.12 20.63 26.95
N GLY A 324 -17.17 19.94 26.48
CA GLY A 324 -17.88 18.88 27.18
C GLY A 324 -19.18 19.34 27.85
N VAL A 325 -19.53 20.62 27.77
CA VAL A 325 -20.77 21.19 28.31
C VAL A 325 -21.64 21.67 27.15
N LEU A 326 -22.73 20.94 26.92
CA LEU A 326 -23.73 21.19 25.89
C LEU A 326 -24.61 22.41 26.25
N ASP A 327 -24.03 23.61 26.34
CA ASP A 327 -24.74 24.85 26.75
C ASP A 327 -25.01 25.86 25.62
N GLU A 328 -24.47 25.68 24.41
CA GLU A 328 -24.89 26.47 23.27
C GLU A 328 -26.37 26.25 22.91
N SER A 329 -27.10 27.35 22.72
CA SER A 329 -28.54 27.35 22.40
C SER A 329 -28.92 26.80 21.02
N VAL A 330 -27.98 26.14 20.33
CA VAL A 330 -28.18 25.47 19.04
C VAL A 330 -28.19 23.94 19.16
N TRP A 331 -27.74 23.38 20.28
CA TRP A 331 -27.74 21.94 20.50
C TRP A 331 -29.16 21.37 20.58
N SER A 332 -29.43 20.33 19.78
CA SER A 332 -30.62 19.50 19.84
C SER A 332 -30.20 18.05 20.06
N VAL A 333 -30.05 17.68 21.33
CA VAL A 333 -29.59 16.37 21.78
C VAL A 333 -30.83 15.59 22.26
N ASP A 334 -31.47 14.89 21.33
CA ASP A 334 -32.80 14.27 21.51
C ASP A 334 -32.93 12.82 20.95
N ARG A 335 -31.88 12.27 20.32
CA ARG A 335 -31.90 10.92 19.75
C ARG A 335 -31.42 9.88 20.74
N SER A 336 -32.29 8.95 21.11
CA SER A 336 -31.95 7.89 22.05
C SER A 336 -30.95 6.87 21.46
N ILE A 337 -29.85 6.65 22.16
CA ILE A 337 -28.96 5.50 21.97
C ILE A 337 -29.52 4.39 22.87
N ASN A 338 -30.15 3.36 22.28
CA ASN A 338 -30.94 2.37 23.05
C ASN A 338 -30.91 0.94 22.50
N LYS A 339 -30.22 0.68 21.39
CA LYS A 339 -30.08 -0.65 20.80
C LYS A 339 -28.97 -1.41 21.54
N LEU A 340 -29.36 -2.23 22.51
CA LEU A 340 -28.43 -3.10 23.24
C LEU A 340 -27.84 -4.16 22.31
N VAL A 341 -26.52 -4.14 22.12
CA VAL A 341 -25.79 -5.04 21.20
C VAL A 341 -24.75 -5.91 21.90
N VAL A 342 -24.27 -5.51 23.09
CA VAL A 342 -23.41 -6.31 23.97
C VAL A 342 -24.00 -6.30 25.39
N GLY A 343 -23.98 -7.47 26.05
CA GLY A 343 -24.19 -7.59 27.49
C GLY A 343 -25.55 -7.10 28.00
N THR A 344 -25.52 -6.29 29.07
CA THR A 344 -26.69 -5.63 29.67
C THR A 344 -26.30 -4.25 30.15
N SER A 345 -27.14 -3.24 29.90
CA SER A 345 -26.88 -1.84 30.26
C SER A 345 -27.99 -1.27 31.13
N GLY A 346 -27.63 -0.46 32.12
CA GLY A 346 -28.56 0.31 32.95
C GLY A 346 -28.84 1.72 32.39
N ASN A 347 -28.00 2.17 31.45
CA ASN A 347 -27.91 3.56 31.03
C ASN A 347 -29.04 4.03 30.10
N THR A 348 -29.26 5.35 30.10
CA THR A 348 -30.10 6.02 29.10
C THR A 348 -29.31 7.17 28.48
N ALA A 349 -29.05 7.11 27.18
CA ALA A 349 -28.23 8.10 26.50
C ALA A 349 -28.95 8.74 25.31
N GLU A 350 -28.62 10.01 25.06
CA GLU A 350 -29.17 10.85 23.99
C GLU A 350 -28.02 11.54 23.24
N PHE A 351 -28.13 11.64 21.90
CA PHE A 351 -27.17 12.38 21.07
C PHE A 351 -27.83 13.43 20.19
N GLY A 352 -27.00 14.32 19.66
CA GLY A 352 -27.30 15.24 18.57
C GLY A 352 -26.04 15.62 17.80
N ALA A 353 -26.20 16.13 16.58
CA ALA A 353 -25.10 16.57 15.74
C ALA A 353 -25.42 17.87 14.99
N LEU A 354 -24.38 18.64 14.69
CA LEU A 354 -24.42 19.91 13.96
C LEU A 354 -23.22 19.96 13.00
N TRP A 355 -23.19 20.90 12.05
CA TRP A 355 -22.04 21.07 11.16
C TRP A 355 -21.70 22.52 10.83
N ASP A 356 -20.42 22.78 10.56
CA ASP A 356 -19.96 23.94 9.77
C ASP A 356 -19.06 23.47 8.62
N GLU A 357 -18.59 24.39 7.76
CA GLU A 357 -17.72 24.08 6.62
C GLU A 357 -16.38 23.39 7.01
N LYS A 358 -16.04 23.30 8.29
CA LYS A 358 -14.79 22.71 8.78
C LYS A 358 -14.98 21.48 9.65
N TYR A 359 -16.04 21.39 10.47
CA TYR A 359 -16.24 20.30 11.41
C TYR A 359 -17.64 19.67 11.36
N LEU A 360 -17.68 18.34 11.53
CA LEU A 360 -18.82 17.65 12.12
C LEU A 360 -18.76 17.83 13.63
N TYR A 361 -19.83 18.33 14.23
CA TYR A 361 -19.99 18.45 15.67
C TYR A 361 -20.89 17.34 16.19
N VAL A 362 -20.45 16.59 17.20
CA VAL A 362 -21.24 15.54 17.84
C VAL A 362 -21.30 15.80 19.34
N GLY A 363 -22.52 15.84 19.88
CA GLY A 363 -22.79 16.05 21.30
C GLY A 363 -23.58 14.87 21.86
N ALA A 364 -23.08 14.26 22.92
CA ALA A 364 -23.69 13.10 23.57
C ALA A 364 -23.89 13.35 25.07
N LYS A 365 -24.98 12.81 25.59
CA LYS A 365 -25.44 12.98 26.98
C LYS A 365 -25.82 11.61 27.51
N VAL A 366 -25.07 11.09 28.48
CA VAL A 366 -25.28 9.79 29.10
C VAL A 366 -25.82 10.02 30.51
N MET A 367 -26.98 9.44 30.82
CA MET A 367 -27.55 9.43 32.17
C MET A 367 -27.28 8.06 32.80
N ASP A 368 -26.56 8.09 33.91
CA ASP A 368 -25.84 6.97 34.53
C ASP A 368 -25.65 7.27 36.03
N SER A 369 -25.61 6.23 36.87
CA SER A 369 -25.45 6.35 38.31
C SER A 369 -24.18 5.73 38.90
N GLN A 370 -23.35 5.05 38.11
CA GLN A 370 -22.22 4.23 38.57
C GLN A 370 -20.98 4.44 37.68
N LEU A 371 -20.44 5.67 37.64
CA LEU A 371 -19.37 6.05 36.70
C LEU A 371 -17.96 5.52 37.07
N PHE A 372 -17.32 4.80 36.14
CA PHE A 372 -15.95 4.29 36.21
C PHE A 372 -15.02 4.83 35.09
N ASN A 373 -13.72 4.84 35.40
CA ASN A 373 -12.58 4.99 34.49
C ASN A 373 -11.36 4.46 35.26
N ASP A 374 -11.08 3.17 35.15
CA ASP A 374 -9.91 2.51 35.75
C ASP A 374 -9.33 1.34 34.92
N SER A 375 -9.92 1.04 33.76
CA SER A 375 -9.44 0.06 32.80
C SER A 375 -8.33 0.63 31.89
N THR A 376 -7.86 -0.18 30.93
CA THR A 376 -6.71 0.18 30.05
C THR A 376 -7.11 0.46 28.60
N GLY A 377 -8.23 -0.08 28.14
CA GLY A 377 -8.86 0.30 26.88
C GLY A 377 -10.17 0.99 27.20
N ASN A 378 -10.35 2.25 26.79
CA ASN A 378 -11.51 3.04 27.24
C ASN A 378 -12.87 2.54 26.74
N TYR A 379 -12.92 1.54 25.86
CA TYR A 379 -14.13 0.79 25.50
C TYR A 379 -14.58 -0.23 26.58
N ASP A 380 -13.72 -0.52 27.56
CA ASP A 380 -14.06 -1.28 28.78
C ASP A 380 -14.53 -0.35 29.92
N ASP A 381 -14.34 0.97 29.79
CA ASP A 381 -14.78 2.03 30.70
C ASP A 381 -16.00 2.80 30.14
N ASP A 382 -16.64 3.64 30.97
CA ASP A 382 -17.74 4.50 30.53
C ASP A 382 -17.28 5.54 29.49
N SER A 383 -17.70 5.32 28.25
CA SER A 383 -17.26 6.08 27.09
C SER A 383 -18.33 6.23 26.04
N VAL A 384 -18.22 7.32 25.29
CA VAL A 384 -18.98 7.55 24.05
C VAL A 384 -18.05 7.25 22.87
N GLU A 385 -18.49 6.38 21.97
CA GLU A 385 -17.80 6.07 20.72
C GLU A 385 -18.60 6.63 19.53
N VAL A 386 -17.94 7.39 18.65
CA VAL A 386 -18.52 7.93 17.41
C VAL A 386 -17.90 7.19 16.23
N PHE A 387 -18.75 6.56 15.42
CA PHE A 387 -18.38 5.81 14.22
C PHE A 387 -18.86 6.56 12.97
N ILE A 388 -18.00 6.65 11.96
CA ILE A 388 -18.30 7.36 10.70
C ILE A 388 -17.78 6.53 9.53
N ASP A 389 -18.68 6.21 8.60
CA ASP A 389 -18.42 5.67 7.26
C ASP A 389 -18.42 6.87 6.30
N ALA A 390 -17.23 7.32 5.91
CA ALA A 390 -17.08 8.61 5.26
C ALA A 390 -17.51 8.61 3.79
N ASP A 391 -17.25 7.54 3.02
CA ASP A 391 -17.71 7.42 1.63
C ASP A 391 -19.12 6.82 1.50
N HIS A 392 -19.79 6.56 2.61
CA HIS A 392 -21.17 6.06 2.71
C HIS A 392 -21.35 4.72 1.97
N ASN A 393 -20.38 3.82 2.15
CA ASN A 393 -20.33 2.56 1.40
C ASN A 393 -21.09 1.40 2.07
N HIS A 394 -21.42 1.53 3.38
CA HIS A 394 -22.02 0.49 4.21
C HIS A 394 -21.26 -0.85 4.10
N GLY A 395 -19.94 -0.76 4.20
CA GLY A 395 -18.97 -1.82 3.98
C GLY A 395 -19.05 -2.94 5.01
N ALA A 396 -18.89 -4.17 4.52
CA ALA A 396 -18.81 -5.36 5.35
C ALA A 396 -17.45 -5.52 6.08
N VAL A 397 -16.50 -4.61 5.86
CA VAL A 397 -15.16 -4.56 6.45
C VAL A 397 -14.72 -3.10 6.56
N TYR A 398 -14.14 -2.70 7.69
CA TYR A 398 -13.52 -1.37 7.86
C TYR A 398 -12.37 -1.15 6.88
N ASP A 399 -12.40 -0.06 6.12
CA ASP A 399 -11.27 0.42 5.33
C ASP A 399 -10.64 1.72 5.89
N LEU A 400 -10.10 2.59 5.02
CA LEU A 400 -9.45 3.86 5.37
C LEU A 400 -10.43 5.06 5.39
N LYS A 401 -11.71 4.82 5.06
CA LYS A 401 -12.81 5.79 5.17
C LYS A 401 -13.68 5.58 6.40
N ASP A 402 -13.40 4.54 7.18
CA ASP A 402 -14.16 4.18 8.36
C ASP A 402 -13.43 4.57 9.65
N TRP A 403 -14.06 5.43 10.44
CA TRP A 403 -13.48 6.08 11.61
C TRP A 403 -14.12 5.58 12.90
N GLN A 404 -13.36 5.61 13.99
CA GLN A 404 -13.85 5.27 15.33
C GLN A 404 -13.15 6.16 16.36
N PHE A 405 -13.84 7.18 16.84
CA PHE A 405 -13.37 8.07 17.90
C PHE A 405 -14.00 7.66 19.23
N SER A 406 -13.21 7.36 20.27
CA SER A 406 -13.72 7.02 21.61
C SER A 406 -13.29 8.04 22.64
N LYS A 407 -14.25 8.52 23.44
CA LYS A 407 -14.04 9.51 24.49
C LYS A 407 -14.66 9.04 25.82
N GLY A 408 -13.80 8.64 26.75
CA GLY A 408 -14.20 8.27 28.11
C GLY A 408 -14.64 9.46 28.97
N TYR A 409 -15.54 9.20 29.90
CA TYR A 409 -15.68 9.99 31.13
C TYR A 409 -14.33 10.00 31.87
N GLY A 410 -13.95 11.10 32.53
CA GLY A 410 -12.65 11.22 33.21
C GLY A 410 -11.44 11.49 32.29
N ASP A 411 -11.45 10.98 31.05
CA ASP A 411 -10.27 10.98 30.16
C ASP A 411 -9.68 12.37 29.89
N SER A 412 -8.35 12.44 29.80
CA SER A 412 -7.64 13.65 29.36
C SER A 412 -7.43 13.72 27.84
N GLY A 413 -7.25 12.57 27.18
CA GLY A 413 -7.07 12.47 25.72
C GLY A 413 -8.36 12.22 24.95
N LEU A 414 -8.19 11.85 23.69
CA LEU A 414 -9.17 11.19 22.83
C LEU A 414 -8.49 9.92 22.30
N TRP A 415 -9.23 8.82 22.17
CA TRP A 415 -8.76 7.64 21.47
C TRP A 415 -9.33 7.61 20.05
N GLU A 416 -8.53 7.17 19.10
CA GLU A 416 -8.94 6.93 17.72
C GLU A 416 -8.19 5.67 17.24
N LYS A 417 -8.86 4.83 16.46
CA LYS A 417 -8.41 3.49 16.03
C LYS A 417 -7.10 3.49 15.24
N LEU A 418 -6.85 4.50 14.41
CA LEU A 418 -5.59 4.73 13.68
C LEU A 418 -4.63 5.68 14.41
N SER A 419 -5.04 6.23 15.56
CA SER A 419 -4.40 7.32 16.33
C SER A 419 -4.46 8.72 15.66
N GLU A 420 -5.28 8.90 14.63
CA GLU A 420 -5.42 10.13 13.83
C GLU A 420 -6.31 11.20 14.49
N THR A 421 -5.96 11.55 15.73
CA THR A 421 -6.61 12.59 16.54
C THR A 421 -6.28 14.03 16.10
N ALA A 422 -5.51 14.20 15.02
CA ALA A 422 -4.97 15.49 14.57
C ALA A 422 -6.09 16.49 14.23
N GLY A 423 -6.12 17.63 14.92
CA GLY A 423 -7.09 18.71 14.67
C GLY A 423 -8.51 18.47 15.19
N VAL A 424 -8.81 17.25 15.67
CA VAL A 424 -10.08 16.93 16.36
C VAL A 424 -10.11 17.67 17.70
N LYS A 425 -11.22 18.36 17.98
CA LYS A 425 -11.48 18.90 19.33
C LYS A 425 -12.35 17.90 20.08
N HIS A 426 -12.11 17.75 21.38
CA HIS A 426 -12.89 16.86 22.23
C HIS A 426 -13.01 17.44 23.64
N GLY A 427 -14.12 17.15 24.32
CA GLY A 427 -14.37 17.54 25.71
C GLY A 427 -15.32 16.56 26.38
N TRP A 428 -15.29 16.53 27.72
CA TRP A 428 -16.29 15.85 28.54
C TRP A 428 -16.58 16.69 29.78
N SER A 429 -17.77 16.55 30.35
CA SER A 429 -18.13 17.19 31.62
C SER A 429 -19.11 16.34 32.42
N ALA A 430 -19.05 16.44 33.74
CA ALA A 430 -20.00 15.78 34.63
C ALA A 430 -21.34 16.55 34.65
N ILE A 431 -22.45 15.84 34.52
CA ILE A 431 -23.81 16.40 34.58
C ILE A 431 -24.57 15.83 35.78
N ALA A 432 -25.81 16.29 35.98
CA ALA A 432 -26.63 15.87 37.11
C ALA A 432 -27.19 14.45 36.92
N GLY A 433 -26.40 13.43 37.28
CA GLY A 433 -26.74 12.01 37.15
C GLY A 433 -26.19 11.38 35.88
N GLY A 434 -24.92 11.63 35.57
CA GLY A 434 -24.21 11.06 34.41
C GLY A 434 -23.14 12.02 33.89
N TYR A 435 -22.81 11.91 32.60
CA TYR A 435 -21.81 12.76 31.93
C TYR A 435 -22.26 13.21 30.53
N ALA A 436 -21.57 14.20 29.99
CA ALA A 436 -21.72 14.68 28.63
C ALA A 436 -20.36 14.69 27.90
N VAL A 437 -20.39 14.52 26.60
CA VAL A 437 -19.24 14.46 25.68
C VAL A 437 -19.51 15.36 24.48
N GLU A 438 -18.49 16.07 24.02
CA GLU A 438 -18.52 16.86 22.79
C GLU A 438 -17.29 16.56 21.91
N LEU A 439 -17.49 16.46 20.60
CA LEU A 439 -16.43 16.40 19.59
C LEU A 439 -16.65 17.43 18.48
N ALA A 440 -15.56 17.90 17.89
CA ALA A 440 -15.55 18.53 16.56
C ALA A 440 -14.51 17.82 15.69
N ILE A 441 -14.99 16.99 14.76
CA ILE A 441 -14.19 16.15 13.86
C ILE A 441 -14.00 16.90 12.54
N PRO A 442 -12.77 17.17 12.06
CA PRO A 442 -12.57 17.93 10.84
C PRO A 442 -12.99 17.11 9.61
N TRP A 443 -13.75 17.72 8.69
CA TRP A 443 -14.17 17.07 7.43
C TRP A 443 -12.97 16.60 6.59
N VAL A 444 -11.86 17.33 6.64
CA VAL A 444 -10.60 16.97 5.98
C VAL A 444 -9.98 15.67 6.50
N ASN A 445 -10.17 15.31 7.78
CA ASN A 445 -9.69 14.02 8.30
C ASN A 445 -10.46 12.88 7.63
N LEU A 446 -11.79 12.98 7.57
CA LEU A 446 -12.69 12.04 6.89
C LEU A 446 -12.44 12.00 5.36
N GLY A 447 -11.71 12.98 4.82
CA GLY A 447 -11.47 13.15 3.38
C GLY A 447 -12.72 13.62 2.64
N LEU A 448 -13.57 14.41 3.29
CA LEU A 448 -14.85 14.91 2.78
C LEU A 448 -14.89 16.44 2.72
N VAL A 449 -15.86 16.96 1.95
CA VAL A 449 -16.21 18.38 1.89
C VAL A 449 -17.68 18.52 2.27
N ALA A 450 -17.97 19.27 3.32
CA ALA A 450 -19.33 19.42 3.84
C ALA A 450 -20.19 20.36 3.00
N GLU A 451 -21.27 19.82 2.43
CA GLU A 451 -22.32 20.57 1.77
C GLU A 451 -23.72 20.08 2.18
N PRO A 452 -24.78 20.90 2.03
CA PRO A 452 -26.13 20.47 2.41
C PRO A 452 -26.64 19.37 1.46
N GLY A 453 -26.97 18.22 2.03
CA GLY A 453 -27.25 16.99 1.28
C GLY A 453 -26.07 16.04 1.15
N LEU A 454 -24.90 16.36 1.72
CA LEU A 454 -23.90 15.34 2.08
C LEU A 454 -24.56 14.37 3.06
N ASP A 455 -24.34 13.08 2.80
CA ASP A 455 -25.00 11.95 3.43
C ASP A 455 -23.90 10.94 3.74
N ILE A 456 -23.67 10.63 5.02
CA ILE A 456 -22.59 9.74 5.48
C ILE A 456 -23.17 8.63 6.35
N GLY A 457 -22.55 7.44 6.35
CA GLY A 457 -22.91 6.45 7.35
C GLY A 457 -22.41 6.88 8.73
N PHE A 458 -23.25 6.78 9.75
CA PHE A 458 -22.99 7.27 11.09
C PHE A 458 -23.64 6.35 12.13
N ASP A 459 -22.89 6.03 13.17
CA ASP A 459 -23.48 5.46 14.38
C ASP A 459 -22.74 5.96 15.62
N ILE A 460 -23.38 5.83 16.77
CA ILE A 460 -22.83 6.25 18.06
C ILE A 460 -23.14 5.19 19.10
N ALA A 461 -22.13 4.85 19.90
CA ALA A 461 -22.25 3.90 21.00
C ALA A 461 -21.99 4.55 22.36
N VAL A 462 -22.55 3.91 23.39
CA VAL A 462 -22.23 4.15 24.79
C VAL A 462 -21.84 2.82 25.41
N ASN A 463 -20.67 2.82 26.02
CA ASN A 463 -20.17 1.74 26.85
C ASN A 463 -20.59 1.97 28.31
N ASP A 464 -20.78 0.88 29.02
CA ASP A 464 -21.38 0.82 30.37
C ASP A 464 -20.55 -0.18 31.20
N ASP A 465 -19.89 0.29 32.26
CA ASP A 465 -19.23 -0.53 33.29
C ASP A 465 -19.81 -0.21 34.67
N ASP A 466 -20.70 -1.07 35.16
CA ASP A 466 -21.38 -0.89 36.44
C ASP A 466 -20.45 -1.23 37.64
N ASN A 467 -19.24 -1.80 37.41
CA ASN A 467 -18.48 -2.51 38.45
C ASN A 467 -16.96 -2.24 38.58
N GLY A 468 -16.30 -1.59 37.61
CA GLY A 468 -14.85 -1.36 37.62
C GLY A 468 -14.09 -2.59 37.13
N GLY A 469 -14.35 -2.99 35.89
CA GLY A 469 -13.99 -4.31 35.36
C GLY A 469 -13.70 -4.33 33.86
N VAL A 470 -14.58 -4.99 33.11
CA VAL A 470 -14.65 -4.98 31.65
C VAL A 470 -16.11 -4.76 31.28
N ARG A 471 -16.36 -4.08 30.17
CA ARG A 471 -17.69 -3.55 29.78
C ARG A 471 -18.84 -4.53 30.02
N ASP A 472 -19.76 -4.16 30.90
CA ASP A 472 -20.99 -4.90 31.20
C ASP A 472 -22.03 -4.78 30.07
N GLY A 473 -22.06 -3.63 29.37
CA GLY A 473 -23.04 -3.38 28.30
C GLY A 473 -22.56 -2.43 27.20
N GLN A 474 -23.11 -2.58 26.00
CA GLN A 474 -22.99 -1.57 24.93
C GLN A 474 -24.35 -1.28 24.32
N LEU A 475 -24.73 -0.01 24.34
CA LEU A 475 -25.86 0.56 23.60
C LEU A 475 -25.33 1.23 22.32
N VAL A 476 -26.02 1.05 21.20
CA VAL A 476 -25.80 1.83 19.97
C VAL A 476 -27.10 2.52 19.53
N TRP A 477 -27.04 3.41 18.54
CA TRP A 477 -28.26 3.95 17.92
C TRP A 477 -28.79 2.98 16.85
N THR A 478 -27.99 2.63 15.84
CA THR A 478 -28.45 1.89 14.65
C THR A 478 -27.69 0.59 14.37
N GLY A 479 -26.39 0.55 14.65
CA GLY A 479 -25.44 -0.49 14.24
C GLY A 479 -25.44 -1.76 15.08
N ILE A 480 -24.28 -2.40 15.17
CA ILE A 480 -24.07 -3.71 15.80
C ILE A 480 -22.80 -3.72 16.65
N ALA A 481 -22.64 -4.73 17.51
CA ALA A 481 -21.45 -4.89 18.36
C ALA A 481 -20.11 -4.88 17.58
N ASN A 482 -20.14 -5.19 16.27
CA ASN A 482 -18.99 -5.20 15.39
C ASN A 482 -18.82 -3.87 14.62
N ASN A 483 -19.42 -2.76 15.07
CA ASN A 483 -19.25 -1.43 14.47
C ASN A 483 -17.78 -1.04 14.32
N TYR A 484 -16.89 -1.50 15.21
CA TYR A 484 -15.44 -1.30 15.11
C TYR A 484 -14.76 -2.10 13.99
N GLN A 485 -15.52 -2.88 13.19
CA GLN A 485 -15.02 -3.78 12.13
C GLN A 485 -15.77 -3.70 10.80
N ASN A 486 -16.98 -3.14 10.77
CA ASN A 486 -17.81 -3.01 9.56
C ASN A 486 -18.87 -1.92 9.75
N THR A 487 -19.28 -1.26 8.67
CA THR A 487 -20.23 -0.14 8.67
C THR A 487 -21.58 -0.49 8.05
N ALA A 488 -21.73 -1.72 7.54
CA ALA A 488 -22.94 -2.30 6.93
C ALA A 488 -24.23 -2.29 7.76
N SER A 489 -24.21 -1.75 8.98
CA SER A 489 -25.38 -1.55 9.83
C SER A 489 -25.48 -0.15 10.45
N PHE A 490 -24.55 0.77 10.13
CA PHE A 490 -24.69 2.18 10.52
C PHE A 490 -25.98 2.74 9.91
N GLY A 491 -26.60 3.70 10.59
CA GLY A 491 -27.61 4.56 10.01
C GLY A 491 -26.94 5.71 9.25
N ASP A 492 -27.75 6.68 8.86
CA ASP A 492 -27.33 7.72 7.93
C ASP A 492 -27.35 9.08 8.66
N LEU A 493 -26.36 9.93 8.42
CA LEU A 493 -26.32 11.33 8.88
C LEU A 493 -26.29 12.26 7.67
N ILE A 494 -27.36 13.03 7.50
CA ILE A 494 -27.54 13.99 6.42
C ILE A 494 -27.28 15.40 6.93
N LEU A 495 -26.42 16.13 6.21
CA LEU A 495 -26.18 17.55 6.46
C LEU A 495 -27.36 18.40 5.93
N SER A 496 -28.06 19.05 6.85
CA SER A 496 -29.20 19.90 6.56
C SER A 496 -28.81 21.22 5.92
N ALA A 497 -29.70 21.76 5.07
CA ALA A 497 -29.62 23.14 4.60
C ALA A 497 -30.27 24.15 5.58
N ALA A 498 -30.88 23.69 6.68
CA ALA A 498 -31.40 24.58 7.71
C ALA A 498 -30.27 25.08 8.61
N GLU A 499 -30.31 26.38 8.90
CA GLU A 499 -29.25 27.09 9.62
C GLU A 499 -29.71 27.44 11.06
N VAL A 500 -28.89 27.14 12.05
CA VAL A 500 -29.17 27.37 13.47
C VAL A 500 -28.17 28.34 14.11
N GLY A 501 -28.65 29.08 15.11
CA GLY A 501 -27.89 30.11 15.81
C GLY A 501 -27.97 31.49 15.15
N THR A 502 -26.92 32.30 15.33
CA THR A 502 -26.82 33.65 14.73
C THR A 502 -25.50 33.78 13.99
N PRO A 503 -25.46 34.30 12.75
CA PRO A 503 -24.22 34.46 12.00
C PRO A 503 -23.21 35.32 12.75
N VAL A 504 -22.02 34.76 12.99
CA VAL A 504 -20.84 35.60 13.27
C VAL A 504 -20.71 36.56 12.08
N THR A 505 -20.63 37.88 12.33
CA THR A 505 -20.73 38.89 11.25
C THR A 505 -19.40 39.57 10.93
N PRO A 506 -18.48 38.93 10.17
CA PRO A 506 -17.55 39.63 9.29
C PRO A 506 -18.28 40.23 8.07
N PRO A 507 -17.72 41.26 7.41
CA PRO A 507 -18.30 41.83 6.19
C PRO A 507 -17.98 40.97 4.94
N ALA A 508 -19.00 40.73 4.10
CA ALA A 508 -18.88 40.04 2.82
C ALA A 508 -18.28 40.93 1.71
N PRO A 509 -17.71 40.36 0.63
CA PRO A 509 -18.55 39.79 -0.44
C PRO A 509 -18.08 38.42 -0.98
N VAL A 510 -18.94 37.78 -1.79
CA VAL A 510 -18.60 36.57 -2.56
C VAL A 510 -17.43 36.86 -3.50
N GLN A 511 -16.44 35.98 -3.46
CA GLN A 511 -15.21 36.09 -4.25
C GLN A 511 -15.34 35.33 -5.57
N ALA A 512 -14.65 35.82 -6.59
CA ALA A 512 -14.66 35.28 -7.95
C ALA A 512 -13.35 35.70 -8.64
N ASP A 513 -13.24 35.52 -9.97
CA ASP A 513 -12.12 36.08 -10.73
C ASP A 513 -11.96 37.58 -10.49
N ARG A 514 -10.72 38.05 -10.57
CA ARG A 514 -10.37 39.48 -10.45
C ARG A 514 -9.43 39.91 -11.55
N TYR A 515 -9.65 41.10 -12.08
CA TYR A 515 -8.84 41.69 -13.13
C TYR A 515 -8.06 42.89 -12.59
N VAL A 516 -6.75 42.94 -12.85
CA VAL A 516 -5.82 44.00 -12.43
C VAL A 516 -5.11 44.59 -13.64
N THR A 517 -4.94 45.91 -13.68
CA THR A 517 -4.01 46.58 -14.61
C THR A 517 -3.17 47.60 -13.83
N PRO A 518 -2.03 48.11 -14.37
CA PRO A 518 -1.17 49.02 -13.61
C PRO A 518 -1.93 50.25 -13.09
N LEU A 519 -2.75 50.88 -13.93
CA LEU A 519 -3.54 52.07 -13.59
C LEU A 519 -4.97 51.76 -13.10
N GLY A 520 -5.46 50.53 -13.29
CA GLY A 520 -6.87 50.15 -13.15
C GLY A 520 -7.78 50.77 -14.22
N ALA A 521 -9.03 50.32 -14.29
CA ALA A 521 -10.04 50.78 -15.26
C ALA A 521 -11.43 50.92 -14.61
N GLY A 522 -12.31 51.70 -15.25
CA GLY A 522 -13.73 51.82 -14.88
C GLY A 522 -13.99 52.07 -13.40
N ALA A 523 -14.83 51.22 -12.80
CA ALA A 523 -15.16 51.26 -11.38
C ALA A 523 -14.05 50.79 -10.42
N LYS A 524 -12.94 50.23 -10.93
CA LYS A 524 -11.81 49.67 -10.18
C LYS A 524 -12.18 48.59 -9.13
N ASN A 525 -13.28 47.87 -9.34
CA ASN A 525 -13.77 46.78 -8.49
C ASN A 525 -13.38 45.39 -8.99
N GLY A 526 -12.57 45.29 -10.05
CA GLY A 526 -11.96 44.04 -10.50
C GLY A 526 -12.88 43.03 -11.17
N THR A 527 -14.16 43.35 -11.42
CA THR A 527 -15.11 42.38 -11.98
C THR A 527 -14.96 42.11 -13.49
N SER A 528 -14.15 42.92 -14.18
CA SER A 528 -13.85 42.78 -15.61
C SER A 528 -12.60 43.59 -15.98
N TRP A 529 -11.98 43.32 -17.13
CA TRP A 529 -10.92 44.20 -17.69
C TRP A 529 -11.35 45.67 -17.78
N SER A 530 -12.62 45.92 -18.11
CA SER A 530 -13.20 47.27 -18.17
C SER A 530 -13.37 47.94 -16.80
N ASN A 531 -13.30 47.20 -15.69
CA ASN A 531 -13.39 47.69 -14.31
C ASN A 531 -12.18 47.27 -13.45
N ALA A 532 -11.04 46.96 -14.07
CA ALA A 532 -9.90 46.35 -13.42
C ALA A 532 -9.38 47.16 -12.21
N MET A 533 -8.97 46.47 -11.15
CA MET A 533 -8.35 47.08 -9.98
C MET A 533 -6.99 47.70 -10.37
N GLN A 534 -6.60 48.76 -9.66
CA GLN A 534 -5.30 49.38 -9.85
C GLN A 534 -4.22 48.61 -9.09
N GLY A 535 -3.37 47.89 -9.82
CA GLY A 535 -2.28 47.09 -9.25
C GLY A 535 -1.00 47.88 -8.97
N ASP A 536 -0.68 48.91 -9.76
CA ASP A 536 0.54 49.70 -9.57
C ASP A 536 0.36 50.78 -8.50
N LYS A 537 0.35 50.30 -7.25
CA LYS A 537 0.30 51.05 -5.99
C LYS A 537 0.70 50.11 -4.85
N ALA A 538 1.16 50.66 -3.72
CA ALA A 538 1.40 49.86 -2.52
C ALA A 538 0.13 49.08 -2.10
N GLY A 539 0.25 47.76 -1.97
CA GLY A 539 -0.87 46.86 -1.64
C GLY A 539 -1.92 46.68 -2.75
N GLY A 540 -1.66 47.15 -3.98
CA GLY A 540 -2.60 47.03 -5.09
C GLY A 540 -2.89 45.58 -5.47
N LEU A 541 -1.84 44.77 -5.62
CA LEU A 541 -1.96 43.35 -5.93
C LEU A 541 -2.48 42.54 -4.73
N GLN A 542 -2.10 42.92 -3.51
CA GLN A 542 -2.55 42.30 -2.26
C GLN A 542 -4.08 42.41 -2.08
N ALA A 543 -4.66 43.57 -2.39
CA ALA A 543 -6.12 43.77 -2.32
C ALA A 543 -6.84 42.89 -3.35
N ALA A 544 -6.33 42.81 -4.57
CA ALA A 544 -6.93 41.98 -5.61
C ALA A 544 -6.85 40.48 -5.28
N TRP A 545 -5.72 39.98 -4.75
CA TRP A 545 -5.59 38.60 -4.27
C TRP A 545 -6.54 38.28 -3.10
N ALA A 546 -6.76 39.25 -2.19
CA ALA A 546 -7.68 39.10 -1.08
C ALA A 546 -9.17 39.08 -1.50
N GLU A 547 -9.51 39.63 -2.67
CA GLU A 547 -10.85 39.54 -3.27
C GLU A 547 -11.03 38.39 -4.28
N THR A 548 -9.94 37.70 -4.65
CA THR A 548 -9.95 36.56 -5.59
C THR A 548 -10.33 35.29 -4.84
N GLY A 549 -11.34 34.55 -5.32
CA GLY A 549 -11.82 33.34 -4.65
C GLY A 549 -10.80 32.19 -4.61
N PRO A 550 -11.00 31.18 -3.75
CA PRO A 550 -10.09 30.04 -3.64
C PRO A 550 -9.99 29.27 -4.97
N THR A 551 -11.10 29.08 -5.68
CA THR A 551 -11.11 28.40 -6.99
C THR A 551 -10.95 29.35 -8.18
N SER A 552 -10.58 30.62 -7.93
CA SER A 552 -10.64 31.71 -8.92
C SER A 552 -9.26 32.20 -9.37
N THR A 553 -9.26 32.94 -10.48
CA THR A 553 -8.06 33.51 -11.08
C THR A 553 -7.97 35.03 -10.90
N LEU A 554 -6.82 35.48 -10.39
CA LEU A 554 -6.35 36.86 -10.45
C LEU A 554 -5.63 37.09 -11.77
N TYR A 555 -6.34 37.67 -12.74
CA TYR A 555 -5.81 38.04 -14.04
C TYR A 555 -5.07 39.39 -13.98
N VAL A 556 -3.79 39.39 -14.35
CA VAL A 556 -2.91 40.58 -14.31
C VAL A 556 -2.58 41.03 -15.73
N GLY A 557 -3.13 42.16 -16.15
CA GLY A 557 -2.96 42.69 -17.51
C GLY A 557 -1.60 43.35 -17.76
N SER A 558 -1.24 43.48 -19.03
CA SER A 558 0.05 44.00 -19.52
C SER A 558 0.49 45.33 -18.89
N GLY A 559 1.81 45.48 -18.79
CA GLY A 559 2.48 46.72 -18.44
C GLY A 559 3.40 46.58 -17.23
N SER A 560 4.17 47.63 -16.97
CA SER A 560 5.07 47.71 -15.82
C SER A 560 4.31 48.11 -14.56
N TYR A 561 4.53 47.37 -13.48
CA TYR A 561 4.09 47.63 -12.13
C TYR A 561 5.32 48.10 -11.35
N THR A 562 5.50 49.42 -11.31
CA THR A 562 6.73 50.12 -10.94
C THR A 562 6.82 50.51 -9.46
N VAL A 563 5.72 50.44 -8.72
CA VAL A 563 5.66 50.69 -7.28
C VAL A 563 6.02 49.40 -6.54
N PRO A 564 7.19 49.33 -5.87
CA PRO A 564 7.65 48.12 -5.21
C PRO A 564 6.67 47.68 -4.11
N GLN A 565 6.26 46.41 -4.16
CA GLN A 565 5.28 45.84 -3.23
C GLN A 565 5.55 44.36 -2.99
N THR A 566 4.98 43.81 -1.92
CA THR A 566 5.00 42.37 -1.64
C THR A 566 3.58 41.85 -1.60
N LEU A 567 3.29 40.85 -2.41
CA LEU A 567 2.09 40.04 -2.30
C LEU A 567 2.33 38.93 -1.27
N ASN A 568 1.55 38.92 -0.20
CA ASN A 568 1.50 37.82 0.74
C ASN A 568 0.29 36.95 0.38
N MET A 569 0.54 35.75 -0.14
CA MET A 569 -0.49 34.80 -0.54
C MET A 569 -1.04 34.08 0.71
N THR A 570 -1.85 34.78 1.51
CA THR A 570 -2.41 34.27 2.79
C THR A 570 -3.59 33.30 2.64
N SER A 571 -3.84 32.82 1.43
CA SER A 571 -4.89 31.88 1.05
C SER A 571 -4.53 31.27 -0.29
N GLY A 572 -4.88 29.99 -0.48
CA GLY A 572 -4.66 29.23 -1.71
C GLY A 572 -5.97 28.66 -2.24
N GLY A 573 -5.88 27.55 -2.97
CA GLY A 573 -7.02 26.82 -3.52
C GLY A 573 -7.74 25.94 -2.50
N LEU A 574 -8.69 25.14 -2.99
CA LEU A 574 -9.36 24.12 -2.17
C LEU A 574 -8.62 22.78 -2.22
N ASP A 575 -8.16 22.40 -3.41
CA ASP A 575 -7.52 21.12 -3.72
C ASP A 575 -6.65 21.24 -5.01
N VAL A 576 -6.01 20.14 -5.40
CA VAL A 576 -5.08 20.06 -6.54
C VAL A 576 -5.70 20.30 -7.93
N LEU A 577 -7.02 20.17 -8.07
CA LEU A 577 -7.79 20.53 -9.27
C LEU A 577 -8.26 22.00 -9.18
N ASN A 578 -8.73 22.41 -8.01
CA ASN A 578 -9.34 23.70 -7.70
C ASN A 578 -8.34 24.71 -7.10
N MET A 579 -7.16 24.82 -7.73
CA MET A 579 -6.08 25.73 -7.33
C MET A 579 -6.43 27.22 -7.49
N LYS A 580 -5.96 28.07 -6.56
CA LYS A 580 -6.06 29.54 -6.66
C LYS A 580 -4.95 30.10 -7.53
N LYS A 581 -5.29 30.93 -8.53
CA LYS A 581 -4.34 31.28 -9.61
C LYS A 581 -4.05 32.78 -9.69
N LEU A 582 -2.79 33.15 -9.89
CA LEU A 582 -2.38 34.45 -10.41
C LEU A 582 -1.85 34.21 -11.81
N VAL A 583 -2.52 34.76 -12.82
CA VAL A 583 -2.21 34.55 -14.24
C VAL A 583 -1.98 35.90 -14.91
N GLY A 584 -0.78 36.13 -15.44
CA GLY A 584 -0.51 37.28 -16.29
C GLY A 584 -1.18 37.12 -17.66
N VAL A 585 -1.65 38.23 -18.23
CA VAL A 585 -2.37 38.22 -19.50
C VAL A 585 -1.81 39.31 -20.40
N ASN A 586 -1.36 38.91 -21.59
CA ASN A 586 -0.95 39.83 -22.63
C ASN A 586 -2.16 40.54 -23.25
N THR A 587 -2.62 41.61 -22.59
CA THR A 587 -3.66 42.53 -23.07
C THR A 587 -3.14 43.52 -24.13
N GLY A 588 -2.15 43.12 -24.93
CA GLY A 588 -1.57 43.89 -26.03
C GLY A 588 -0.25 44.63 -25.71
N GLY A 589 0.35 44.41 -24.54
CA GLY A 589 1.59 45.08 -24.12
C GLY A 589 2.70 44.14 -23.63
N GLY A 590 2.61 42.83 -23.91
CA GLY A 590 3.47 41.81 -23.32
C GLY A 590 2.94 41.25 -22.00
N LEU A 591 3.70 40.40 -21.33
CA LEU A 591 3.37 39.93 -19.98
C LEU A 591 3.45 41.10 -18.97
N PRO A 592 2.73 41.04 -17.83
CA PRO A 592 2.92 42.00 -16.75
C PRO A 592 4.33 41.89 -16.14
N GLU A 593 4.97 43.03 -15.90
CA GLU A 593 6.31 43.09 -15.32
C GLU A 593 6.29 43.82 -13.97
N PHE A 594 6.73 43.18 -12.91
CA PHE A 594 6.76 43.72 -11.56
C PHE A 594 8.18 44.12 -11.14
N THR A 595 8.39 45.40 -10.85
CA THR A 595 9.72 45.94 -10.55
C THR A 595 9.85 46.35 -9.09
N GLY A 596 10.89 45.86 -8.40
CA GLY A 596 11.20 46.19 -7.01
C GLY A 596 12.34 47.20 -6.87
N ASP A 597 12.97 47.22 -5.69
CA ASP A 597 14.04 48.14 -5.30
C ASP A 597 15.37 47.46 -4.87
N PHE A 598 15.50 46.14 -5.08
CA PHE A 598 16.80 45.46 -5.00
C PHE A 598 17.70 45.96 -6.14
N GLN A 599 18.99 46.16 -5.85
CA GLN A 599 20.03 46.37 -6.84
C GLN A 599 21.25 45.52 -6.46
N LEU A 600 22.05 45.09 -7.44
CA LEU A 600 23.27 44.31 -7.21
C LEU A 600 24.24 44.98 -6.20
N THR A 601 24.31 46.32 -6.25
CA THR A 601 25.12 47.18 -5.37
C THR A 601 24.44 47.55 -4.05
N ASN A 602 23.14 47.29 -3.90
CA ASN A 602 22.32 47.65 -2.74
C ASN A 602 21.19 46.62 -2.59
N GLN A 603 21.49 45.50 -1.93
CA GLN A 603 20.61 44.34 -1.83
C GLN A 603 19.45 44.58 -0.83
N VAL A 604 18.47 45.39 -1.22
CA VAL A 604 17.25 45.64 -0.43
C VAL A 604 16.49 44.32 -0.26
N ASN A 605 16.41 43.82 0.97
CA ASN A 605 15.78 42.54 1.28
C ASN A 605 14.24 42.66 1.26
N ARG A 606 13.64 42.35 0.10
CA ARG A 606 12.20 42.22 -0.10
C ARG A 606 11.88 41.11 -1.10
N SER A 607 10.91 40.26 -0.78
CA SER A 607 10.31 39.32 -1.74
C SER A 607 9.22 40.01 -2.57
N PHE A 608 9.04 39.67 -3.84
CA PHE A 608 7.82 40.06 -4.56
C PHE A 608 6.62 39.23 -4.09
N ILE A 609 6.74 37.90 -4.09
CA ILE A 609 5.75 37.00 -3.50
C ILE A 609 6.31 36.36 -2.22
N ASN A 610 5.53 36.42 -1.15
CA ASN A 610 5.67 35.61 0.06
C ASN A 610 4.49 34.65 0.16
N VAL A 611 4.75 33.36 0.36
CA VAL A 611 3.72 32.36 0.69
C VAL A 611 3.92 31.92 2.15
N PRO A 612 3.03 32.29 3.08
CA PRO A 612 3.09 31.85 4.48
C PRO A 612 2.94 30.34 4.62
N ILE A 613 3.42 29.81 5.74
CA ILE A 613 3.38 28.37 6.06
C ILE A 613 1.95 27.81 5.97
N GLY A 614 1.77 26.61 5.41
CA GLY A 614 0.47 25.93 5.35
C GLY A 614 -0.48 26.39 4.23
N VAL A 615 -0.01 27.20 3.26
CA VAL A 615 -0.84 27.65 2.12
C VAL A 615 -0.59 26.78 0.89
N SER A 616 -1.52 25.88 0.60
CA SER A 616 -1.46 24.90 -0.51
C SER A 616 -2.24 25.34 -1.76
N TYR A 617 -2.13 24.56 -2.83
CA TYR A 617 -2.98 24.60 -4.03
C TYR A 617 -2.98 25.95 -4.76
N TRP A 618 -1.81 26.43 -5.18
CA TRP A 618 -1.67 27.73 -5.83
C TRP A 618 -0.85 27.71 -7.12
N THR A 619 -1.27 28.56 -8.06
CA THR A 619 -0.58 28.80 -9.33
C THR A 619 -0.11 30.24 -9.43
N VAL A 620 1.15 30.45 -9.78
CA VAL A 620 1.66 31.73 -10.28
C VAL A 620 2.15 31.51 -11.71
N GLN A 621 1.60 32.27 -12.66
CA GLN A 621 1.79 32.00 -14.08
C GLN A 621 1.87 33.26 -14.94
N ASP A 622 2.63 33.21 -16.04
CA ASP A 622 2.68 34.21 -17.12
C ASP A 622 3.12 35.63 -16.66
N ILE A 623 4.06 35.74 -15.72
CA ILE A 623 4.55 37.04 -15.19
C ILE A 623 6.07 37.20 -15.27
N VAL A 624 6.53 38.46 -15.28
CA VAL A 624 7.95 38.83 -15.16
C VAL A 624 8.19 39.57 -13.85
N ILE A 625 9.25 39.22 -13.13
CA ILE A 625 9.64 39.86 -11.86
C ILE A 625 11.07 40.42 -12.00
N ARG A 626 11.29 41.68 -11.62
CA ARG A 626 12.62 42.34 -11.65
C ARG A 626 12.96 43.03 -10.34
N ASN A 627 14.25 43.10 -9.99
CA ASN A 627 14.74 43.93 -8.88
C ASN A 627 14.09 43.60 -7.52
N TYR A 628 13.96 42.32 -7.17
CA TYR A 628 13.57 41.88 -5.82
C TYR A 628 14.67 40.99 -5.20
N TYR A 629 14.72 40.89 -3.87
CA TYR A 629 15.66 39.97 -3.20
C TYR A 629 15.24 38.52 -3.45
N ASN A 630 13.97 38.20 -3.17
CA ASN A 630 13.36 36.95 -3.60
C ASN A 630 12.31 37.23 -4.69
N GLY A 631 12.29 36.45 -5.78
CA GLY A 631 11.16 36.48 -6.72
C GLY A 631 9.92 35.90 -6.05
N ILE A 632 9.97 34.61 -5.74
CA ILE A 632 8.97 33.91 -4.92
C ILE A 632 9.67 33.26 -3.73
N TYR A 633 9.20 33.55 -2.52
CA TYR A 633 9.62 32.90 -1.28
C TYR A 633 8.45 32.13 -0.66
N ALA A 634 8.59 30.81 -0.56
CA ALA A 634 7.58 29.92 0.04
C ALA A 634 8.10 29.33 1.36
N ASN A 635 7.30 29.45 2.42
CA ASN A 635 7.72 29.23 3.81
C ASN A 635 7.23 27.90 4.42
N GLY A 636 6.94 26.89 3.61
CA GLY A 636 6.84 25.49 3.99
C GLY A 636 5.45 24.95 4.29
N GLN A 637 5.39 23.61 4.36
CA GLN A 637 4.15 22.85 4.58
C GLN A 637 3.12 23.19 3.49
N HIS A 638 3.56 23.12 2.22
CA HIS A 638 2.77 23.47 1.05
C HIS A 638 2.54 22.23 0.18
N GLU A 639 1.30 21.95 -0.15
CA GLU A 639 0.96 21.05 -1.25
C GLU A 639 0.56 21.86 -2.50
N GLY A 640 0.71 21.30 -3.70
CA GLY A 640 0.13 21.86 -4.92
C GLY A 640 0.72 23.22 -5.32
N ILE A 641 2.02 23.22 -5.63
CA ILE A 641 2.74 24.40 -6.13
C ILE A 641 2.86 24.34 -7.65
N ARG A 642 2.39 25.39 -8.35
CA ARG A 642 2.61 25.58 -9.80
C ARG A 642 3.22 26.94 -10.08
N ILE A 643 4.41 26.96 -10.69
CA ILE A 643 5.15 28.16 -11.10
C ILE A 643 5.46 28.02 -12.60
N LEU A 644 4.64 28.62 -13.46
CA LEU A 644 4.56 28.29 -14.90
C LEU A 644 4.77 29.52 -15.77
N ASN A 645 5.77 29.54 -16.66
CA ASN A 645 6.10 30.73 -17.47
C ASN A 645 6.29 32.01 -16.61
N VAL A 646 7.11 31.87 -15.56
CA VAL A 646 7.48 32.96 -14.64
C VAL A 646 8.96 33.25 -14.83
N SER A 647 9.30 34.44 -15.34
CA SER A 647 10.70 34.87 -15.50
C SER A 647 11.10 35.84 -14.39
N VAL A 648 12.35 35.73 -13.95
CA VAL A 648 12.89 36.49 -12.81
C VAL A 648 14.24 37.10 -13.18
N HIS A 649 14.47 38.36 -12.84
CA HIS A 649 15.67 39.08 -13.23
C HIS A 649 16.21 40.00 -12.12
N ASP A 650 17.54 40.12 -12.04
CA ASP A 650 18.26 41.05 -11.17
C ASP A 650 17.91 40.87 -9.67
N MET A 651 18.38 39.79 -9.04
CA MET A 651 17.87 39.31 -7.73
C MET A 651 18.92 38.68 -6.77
N SER A 652 18.50 38.24 -5.58
CA SER A 652 19.29 37.30 -4.75
C SER A 652 18.94 35.86 -5.09
N ASP A 653 17.71 35.46 -4.78
CA ASP A 653 17.18 34.11 -4.94
C ASP A 653 15.91 34.19 -5.83
N GLY A 654 15.87 33.49 -6.96
CA GLY A 654 14.72 33.57 -7.89
C GLY A 654 13.46 32.95 -7.31
N ILE A 655 13.45 31.62 -7.20
CA ILE A 655 12.44 30.85 -6.48
C ILE A 655 13.12 30.16 -5.31
N TYR A 656 12.67 30.46 -4.08
CA TYR A 656 13.17 29.83 -2.86
C TYR A 656 12.02 29.14 -2.11
N LEU A 657 12.02 27.81 -2.17
CA LEU A 657 11.07 26.94 -1.49
C LEU A 657 11.74 26.30 -0.26
N TRP A 658 11.25 26.67 0.92
CA TRP A 658 11.62 26.03 2.18
C TRP A 658 10.56 24.97 2.48
N GLY A 659 10.92 23.69 2.62
CA GLY A 659 9.98 22.58 2.80
C GLY A 659 9.31 22.56 4.19
N ARG A 660 10.14 22.65 5.24
CA ARG A 660 9.78 22.56 6.67
C ARG A 660 9.36 21.19 7.21
N ALA A 661 9.52 20.11 6.46
CA ALA A 661 9.42 18.76 7.01
C ALA A 661 10.34 18.59 8.23
N THR A 662 9.79 18.19 9.37
CA THR A 662 10.59 17.93 10.59
C THR A 662 10.70 16.44 10.84
N ARG A 663 11.67 15.99 11.65
CA ARG A 663 11.72 14.57 12.05
C ARG A 663 10.50 14.09 12.86
N SER A 664 9.65 15.00 13.35
CA SER A 664 8.41 14.69 14.06
C SER A 664 7.15 14.85 13.20
N ASN A 665 7.31 15.32 11.96
CA ASN A 665 6.27 15.42 10.93
C ASN A 665 7.00 15.48 9.57
N PRO A 666 7.38 14.32 9.02
CA PRO A 666 8.21 14.26 7.83
C PRO A 666 7.43 14.63 6.56
N ASP A 667 6.14 14.31 6.52
CA ASP A 667 5.29 14.45 5.34
C ASP A 667 4.78 15.89 5.15
N ALA A 668 4.70 16.69 6.22
CA ALA A 668 4.48 18.14 6.11
C ALA A 668 5.71 18.93 5.61
N GLY A 669 6.43 18.36 4.64
CA GLY A 669 7.30 19.09 3.74
C GLY A 669 6.52 19.97 2.76
N SER A 670 7.21 20.56 1.79
CA SER A 670 6.53 21.11 0.62
C SER A 670 6.56 20.07 -0.49
N HIS A 671 5.40 19.66 -0.99
CA HIS A 671 5.26 18.62 -2.00
C HIS A 671 4.27 19.00 -3.11
N ASP A 672 4.19 18.14 -4.11
CA ASP A 672 3.51 18.41 -5.37
C ASP A 672 3.96 19.73 -6.01
N ILE A 673 5.24 19.80 -6.40
CA ILE A 673 5.88 21.02 -6.89
C ILE A 673 6.19 20.91 -8.38
N VAL A 674 5.70 21.86 -9.19
CA VAL A 674 6.09 22.00 -10.60
C VAL A 674 6.53 23.43 -10.89
N ILE A 675 7.77 23.58 -11.33
CA ILE A 675 8.37 24.84 -11.83
C ILE A 675 8.70 24.63 -13.31
N LYS A 676 8.13 25.43 -14.21
CA LYS A 676 8.24 25.18 -15.66
C LYS A 676 8.35 26.44 -16.52
N ASP A 677 9.13 26.34 -17.59
CA ASP A 677 9.30 27.34 -18.67
C ASP A 677 9.81 28.71 -18.17
N GLY A 678 11.00 28.78 -17.55
CA GLY A 678 11.48 29.99 -16.86
C GLY A 678 12.80 30.57 -17.39
N GLU A 679 12.89 31.90 -17.54
CA GLU A 679 14.17 32.61 -17.79
C GLU A 679 14.61 33.40 -16.54
N TYR A 680 15.69 32.95 -15.89
CA TYR A 680 16.11 33.39 -14.55
C TYR A 680 17.51 34.01 -14.65
N THR A 681 17.64 35.34 -14.71
CA THR A 681 18.93 35.99 -15.04
C THR A 681 19.42 37.02 -14.00
N ASN A 682 20.74 37.14 -13.84
CA ASN A 682 21.39 38.03 -12.87
C ASN A 682 21.00 37.78 -11.38
N PHE A 683 20.95 36.52 -10.97
CA PHE A 683 20.83 36.16 -9.53
C PHE A 683 22.19 36.20 -8.83
N THR A 684 22.21 36.63 -7.56
CA THR A 684 23.44 36.72 -6.74
C THR A 684 23.61 35.60 -5.70
N LYS A 685 22.62 34.70 -5.58
CA LYS A 685 22.68 33.48 -4.74
C LYS A 685 22.11 32.25 -5.43
N SER A 686 20.87 32.26 -5.92
CA SER A 686 20.25 31.06 -6.49
C SER A 686 19.18 31.37 -7.54
N ALA A 687 19.07 30.57 -8.60
CA ALA A 687 17.94 30.67 -9.54
C ALA A 687 16.73 29.92 -8.98
N VAL A 688 16.88 28.61 -8.73
CA VAL A 688 15.92 27.78 -7.98
C VAL A 688 16.60 27.20 -6.75
N ARG A 689 15.93 27.27 -5.61
CA ARG A 689 16.45 26.82 -4.32
C ARG A 689 15.43 26.03 -3.52
N PHE A 690 15.72 24.76 -3.29
CA PHE A 690 15.05 23.89 -2.32
C PHE A 690 15.84 23.84 -1.01
N ARG A 691 15.16 23.55 0.10
CA ARG A 691 15.74 23.43 1.44
C ARG A 691 14.79 22.83 2.49
N ASN A 692 15.32 21.94 3.35
CA ASN A 692 14.64 21.33 4.50
C ASN A 692 13.34 20.59 4.10
N GLY A 693 13.45 19.61 3.20
CA GLY A 693 12.38 18.66 2.91
C GLY A 693 11.29 19.21 2.00
N ASN A 694 11.69 19.59 0.80
CA ASN A 694 10.80 19.62 -0.36
C ASN A 694 10.88 18.26 -1.06
N TYR A 695 9.76 17.71 -1.56
CA TYR A 695 9.75 16.43 -2.28
C TYR A 695 8.68 16.37 -3.38
N LEU A 696 8.71 15.32 -4.22
CA LEU A 696 7.88 15.19 -5.44
C LEU A 696 7.88 16.46 -6.30
N ALA A 697 9.09 16.93 -6.63
CA ALA A 697 9.32 18.21 -7.27
C ALA A 697 9.91 18.05 -8.68
N SER A 698 9.38 18.79 -9.65
CA SER A 698 9.90 18.85 -11.03
C SER A 698 10.23 20.28 -11.44
N VAL A 699 11.44 20.48 -11.95
CA VAL A 699 11.92 21.75 -12.51
C VAL A 699 12.25 21.51 -13.98
N ILE A 700 11.44 22.07 -14.87
CA ILE A 700 11.38 21.68 -16.29
C ILE A 700 11.63 22.90 -17.18
N ASN A 701 12.56 22.81 -18.14
CA ASN A 701 12.78 23.87 -19.14
C ASN A 701 13.01 25.26 -18.51
N VAL A 702 13.90 25.32 -17.51
CA VAL A 702 14.31 26.57 -16.84
C VAL A 702 15.76 26.89 -17.20
N THR A 703 16.00 28.10 -17.70
CA THR A 703 17.35 28.65 -17.93
C THR A 703 17.74 29.58 -16.79
N ALA A 704 18.81 29.21 -16.09
CA ALA A 704 19.44 29.99 -15.03
C ALA A 704 20.76 30.60 -15.54
N ASP A 705 20.79 31.91 -15.79
CA ASP A 705 22.03 32.62 -16.14
C ASP A 705 22.48 33.55 -14.99
N ALA A 706 23.56 33.18 -14.31
CA ALA A 706 24.11 33.96 -13.21
C ALA A 706 24.76 35.29 -13.66
N GLY A 707 24.92 35.54 -14.97
CA GLY A 707 25.51 36.76 -15.55
C GLY A 707 27.00 36.97 -15.26
N GLY A 708 27.69 35.98 -14.70
CA GLY A 708 29.14 35.94 -14.54
C GLY A 708 29.71 37.04 -13.65
N GLN A 709 30.92 37.48 -13.99
CA GLN A 709 31.73 38.41 -13.21
C GLN A 709 31.02 39.74 -12.87
N ALA A 710 29.97 40.15 -13.60
CA ALA A 710 29.21 41.36 -13.30
C ALA A 710 28.42 41.27 -11.98
N ASN A 711 27.94 40.07 -11.63
CA ASN A 711 27.08 39.84 -10.46
C ASN A 711 27.85 39.32 -9.24
N TRP A 712 29.17 39.11 -9.39
CA TRP A 712 30.03 38.63 -8.31
C TRP A 712 30.49 39.73 -7.37
N ALA A 713 30.24 39.54 -6.07
CA ALA A 713 30.82 40.33 -4.98
C ALA A 713 31.41 39.38 -3.92
N PRO A 714 32.42 39.79 -3.13
CA PRO A 714 32.99 38.93 -2.08
C PRO A 714 31.92 38.42 -1.10
N GLY A 715 31.73 37.10 -1.03
CA GLY A 715 30.69 36.45 -0.21
C GLY A 715 29.33 36.25 -0.91
N ASN A 716 29.17 36.72 -2.15
CA ASN A 716 28.14 36.24 -3.06
C ASN A 716 28.65 35.01 -3.81
N PHE A 717 27.75 34.05 -3.99
CA PHE A 717 28.01 32.72 -4.53
C PHE A 717 26.81 32.37 -5.41
N PRO A 718 26.73 32.85 -6.66
CA PRO A 718 25.67 32.49 -7.59
C PRO A 718 25.74 30.99 -7.88
N MET A 719 24.62 30.31 -7.69
CA MET A 719 24.42 28.88 -7.98
C MET A 719 23.17 28.76 -8.83
N GLY A 720 23.16 27.99 -9.92
CA GLY A 720 21.95 27.88 -10.76
C GLY A 720 20.82 27.20 -10.00
N PHE A 721 20.94 25.89 -9.81
CA PHE A 721 19.94 25.05 -9.17
C PHE A 721 20.52 24.48 -7.88
N ARG A 722 19.80 24.65 -6.76
CA ARG A 722 20.34 24.38 -5.43
C ARG A 722 19.39 23.60 -4.53
N ILE A 723 19.85 22.46 -4.04
CA ILE A 723 19.30 21.79 -2.86
C ILE A 723 20.20 22.14 -1.67
N GLY A 724 19.68 22.96 -0.75
CA GLY A 724 20.44 23.53 0.37
C GLY A 724 20.51 22.62 1.60
N ASN A 725 21.53 22.83 2.44
CA ASN A 725 21.80 21.99 3.59
C ASN A 725 20.68 22.08 4.66
N SER A 726 20.17 20.90 5.03
CA SER A 726 19.04 20.66 5.92
C SER A 726 19.56 20.11 7.26
N PRO A 727 19.40 20.83 8.40
CA PRO A 727 19.97 20.41 9.67
C PRO A 727 19.44 19.06 10.16
N GLU A 728 20.30 18.03 10.14
CA GLU A 728 19.94 16.62 10.35
C GLU A 728 19.17 16.35 11.65
N GLN A 729 19.37 17.18 12.67
CA GLN A 729 18.78 17.04 14.01
C GLN A 729 17.33 17.53 14.10
N SER A 730 16.80 18.16 13.04
CA SER A 730 15.50 18.86 13.11
C SER A 730 14.63 18.69 11.87
N TYR A 731 15.22 18.49 10.69
CA TYR A 731 14.49 18.47 9.42
C TYR A 731 14.73 17.16 8.64
N ILE A 732 13.78 16.84 7.76
CA ILE A 732 14.01 15.87 6.67
C ILE A 732 14.78 16.57 5.55
N PHE A 733 15.48 15.78 4.74
CA PHE A 733 16.24 16.23 3.58
C PHE A 733 15.32 16.37 2.36
N ASP A 734 15.74 17.10 1.36
CA ASP A 734 15.00 17.26 0.12
C ASP A 734 15.24 16.03 -0.79
N HIS A 735 14.18 15.43 -1.33
CA HIS A 735 14.25 14.17 -2.10
C HIS A 735 13.22 14.10 -3.23
N ASP A 736 13.34 13.10 -4.11
CA ASP A 736 12.43 12.91 -5.27
C ASP A 736 12.29 14.18 -6.14
N ILE A 737 13.43 14.82 -6.42
CA ILE A 737 13.52 16.04 -7.23
C ILE A 737 14.09 15.72 -8.61
N VAL A 738 13.33 16.07 -9.65
CA VAL A 738 13.72 15.97 -11.05
C VAL A 738 14.07 17.36 -11.59
N PHE A 739 15.30 17.51 -12.06
CA PHE A 739 15.76 18.61 -12.89
C PHE A 739 15.76 18.13 -14.33
N GLN A 740 14.94 18.74 -15.19
CA GLN A 740 14.68 18.27 -16.55
C GLN A 740 14.84 19.41 -17.56
N ASP A 741 15.62 19.18 -18.62
CA ASP A 741 15.81 20.14 -19.72
C ASP A 741 16.25 21.55 -19.20
N VAL A 742 16.86 21.60 -18.02
CA VAL A 742 17.29 22.84 -17.36
C VAL A 742 18.74 23.17 -17.70
N VAL A 743 19.01 24.47 -17.83
CA VAL A 743 20.30 24.99 -18.27
C VAL A 743 20.84 25.96 -17.24
N SER A 744 21.99 25.68 -16.65
CA SER A 744 22.73 26.63 -15.80
C SER A 744 23.92 27.22 -16.54
N LYS A 745 24.04 28.55 -16.50
CA LYS A 745 25.06 29.32 -17.20
C LYS A 745 25.71 30.36 -16.28
N ASN A 746 26.98 30.62 -16.56
CA ASN A 746 27.75 31.77 -16.10
C ASN A 746 27.95 31.91 -14.57
N SER A 747 28.00 30.83 -13.80
CA SER A 747 28.30 30.88 -12.35
C SER A 747 29.78 31.16 -12.04
N TRP A 748 30.34 32.26 -12.58
CA TRP A 748 31.78 32.55 -12.54
C TRP A 748 32.19 33.96 -12.11
N HIS A 749 33.47 34.02 -11.75
CA HIS A 749 34.28 35.22 -11.58
C HIS A 749 35.76 34.87 -11.86
N GLU A 750 36.60 35.89 -11.99
CA GLU A 750 38.06 35.79 -12.18
C GLU A 750 38.85 36.54 -11.08
N ASN A 751 38.18 37.36 -10.26
CA ASN A 751 38.84 38.31 -9.34
C ASN A 751 38.55 38.02 -7.85
N GLY A 752 38.55 36.73 -7.45
CA GLY A 752 38.42 36.32 -6.04
C GLY A 752 39.78 36.11 -5.34
N THR A 753 39.83 36.23 -4.02
CA THR A 753 41.10 36.04 -3.27
C THR A 753 41.29 34.62 -2.74
N ASP A 754 40.36 34.09 -1.94
CA ASP A 754 40.65 32.92 -1.08
C ASP A 754 39.70 31.71 -1.23
N TYR A 755 38.38 31.94 -1.39
CA TYR A 755 37.38 30.87 -1.57
C TYR A 755 36.40 31.25 -2.68
N TRP A 756 36.32 30.37 -3.68
CA TRP A 756 35.61 30.58 -4.94
C TRP A 756 34.57 29.46 -5.03
N ASN A 757 33.28 29.81 -4.88
CA ASN A 757 32.17 28.87 -4.75
C ASN A 757 31.03 29.36 -5.66
N GLY A 758 30.86 28.72 -6.81
CA GLY A 758 30.02 29.21 -7.89
C GLY A 758 29.81 28.07 -8.88
N ASP A 759 28.60 27.53 -8.84
CA ASP A 759 28.27 26.21 -9.40
C ASP A 759 27.07 26.29 -10.34
N GLY A 760 26.95 25.34 -11.26
CA GLY A 760 25.73 25.15 -12.03
C GLY A 760 24.62 24.51 -11.19
N PHE A 761 24.89 23.31 -10.70
CA PHE A 761 24.00 22.49 -9.89
C PHE A 761 24.67 22.14 -8.56
N THR A 762 23.91 22.24 -7.46
CA THR A 762 24.38 21.84 -6.13
C THR A 762 23.32 21.02 -5.42
N ALA A 763 23.75 19.92 -4.81
CA ALA A 763 22.99 19.24 -3.79
C ALA A 763 23.87 18.99 -2.57
N GLU A 764 23.29 19.13 -1.39
CA GLU A 764 23.94 18.95 -0.10
C GLU A 764 23.76 17.51 0.39
N ARG A 765 24.54 17.14 1.43
CA ARG A 765 24.56 15.76 1.93
C ARG A 765 23.16 15.30 2.36
N GLN A 766 22.89 14.02 2.14
CA GLN A 766 21.66 13.30 2.54
C GLN A 766 20.37 13.72 1.84
N ALA A 767 20.39 14.70 0.91
CA ALA A 767 19.41 14.70 -0.17
C ALA A 767 19.52 13.38 -0.95
N TYR A 768 18.43 12.84 -1.50
CA TYR A 768 18.43 11.53 -2.16
C TYR A 768 17.39 11.42 -3.28
N ASN A 769 17.55 10.42 -4.15
CA ASN A 769 16.72 10.21 -5.34
C ASN A 769 16.65 11.43 -6.29
N ILE A 770 17.75 12.19 -6.38
CA ILE A 770 17.84 13.35 -7.27
C ILE A 770 18.11 12.86 -8.70
N THR A 771 17.42 13.45 -9.67
CA THR A 771 17.51 13.05 -11.08
C THR A 771 17.76 14.27 -11.97
N TYR A 772 18.81 14.22 -12.80
CA TYR A 772 19.13 15.25 -13.79
C TYR A 772 18.94 14.67 -15.20
N LEU A 773 17.88 15.09 -15.88
CA LEU A 773 17.51 14.66 -17.23
C LEU A 773 17.84 15.77 -18.23
N ARG A 774 18.66 15.46 -19.24
CA ARG A 774 19.06 16.34 -20.37
C ARG A 774 19.57 17.73 -19.96
N SER A 775 19.96 17.85 -18.69
CA SER A 775 20.31 19.10 -18.02
C SER A 775 21.75 19.52 -18.33
N LYS A 776 22.02 20.83 -18.36
CA LYS A 776 23.27 21.37 -18.89
C LYS A 776 23.92 22.42 -17.98
N ALA A 777 25.25 22.38 -17.81
CA ALA A 777 26.00 23.35 -17.00
C ALA A 777 27.19 23.96 -17.77
N PHE A 778 27.28 25.29 -17.78
CA PHE A 778 28.30 26.02 -18.54
C PHE A 778 28.98 27.13 -17.74
N GLY A 779 30.30 27.21 -17.84
CA GLY A 779 31.07 28.37 -17.39
C GLY A 779 31.00 28.65 -15.88
N SER A 780 31.08 27.62 -15.03
CA SER A 780 31.08 27.76 -13.56
C SER A 780 32.50 27.76 -12.98
N THR A 781 32.82 28.62 -11.99
CA THR A 781 34.20 28.64 -11.43
C THR A 781 34.49 27.54 -10.39
N ASP A 782 33.49 26.77 -9.91
CA ASP A 782 33.77 25.50 -9.22
C ASP A 782 33.16 24.28 -9.95
N GLY A 783 31.97 23.79 -9.59
CA GLY A 783 31.31 22.66 -10.24
C GLY A 783 30.33 23.07 -11.35
N GLY A 784 30.31 22.35 -12.48
CA GLY A 784 29.09 22.25 -13.29
C GLY A 784 28.00 21.58 -12.45
N TRP A 785 28.36 20.47 -11.80
CA TRP A 785 27.70 19.91 -10.62
C TRP A 785 28.70 19.86 -9.46
N ASP A 786 28.34 20.30 -8.24
CA ASP A 786 28.99 19.93 -6.95
C ASP A 786 27.98 19.22 -6.04
N ASP A 787 27.78 17.93 -6.29
CA ASP A 787 26.66 17.15 -5.77
C ASP A 787 27.12 16.15 -4.69
N LYS A 788 26.44 16.22 -3.54
CA LYS A 788 26.71 15.47 -2.31
C LYS A 788 25.55 14.56 -1.91
N SER A 789 24.53 14.45 -2.77
CA SER A 789 23.34 13.62 -2.54
C SER A 789 23.68 12.12 -2.58
N ILE A 790 22.74 11.33 -2.07
CA ILE A 790 22.79 9.87 -2.11
C ILE A 790 22.25 9.41 -3.47
N ASP A 791 23.12 8.69 -4.17
CA ASP A 791 22.88 7.98 -5.43
C ASP A 791 22.12 8.77 -6.52
N PRO A 792 22.59 9.99 -6.88
CA PRO A 792 21.99 10.80 -7.95
C PRO A 792 22.16 10.15 -9.32
N VAL A 793 21.19 10.36 -10.20
CA VAL A 793 21.22 9.85 -11.57
C VAL A 793 21.26 11.00 -12.57
N LEU A 794 22.15 10.90 -13.55
CA LEU A 794 22.33 11.86 -14.63
C LEU A 794 22.11 11.14 -15.97
N ILE A 795 21.14 11.60 -16.76
CA ILE A 795 20.77 11.03 -18.06
C ILE A 795 20.85 12.12 -19.12
N GLY A 796 21.70 11.95 -20.14
CA GLY A 796 21.79 12.90 -21.26
C GLY A 796 22.43 14.26 -20.93
N THR A 797 23.12 14.40 -19.79
CA THR A 797 23.60 15.69 -19.28
C THR A 797 24.86 16.21 -19.98
N VAL A 798 25.00 17.53 -20.08
CA VAL A 798 26.14 18.19 -20.76
C VAL A 798 26.84 19.18 -19.83
N ALA A 799 28.17 19.12 -19.74
CA ALA A 799 28.98 20.00 -18.89
C ALA A 799 30.23 20.49 -19.64
N PHE A 800 30.32 21.82 -19.89
CA PHE A 800 31.43 22.46 -20.61
C PHE A 800 31.93 23.72 -19.90
N ASP A 801 33.23 24.02 -20.02
CA ASP A 801 33.87 25.25 -19.49
C ASP A 801 33.68 25.48 -17.97
N ASN A 802 33.22 24.49 -17.21
CA ASN A 802 33.24 24.56 -15.75
C ASN A 802 34.64 24.18 -15.25
N LYS A 803 35.11 24.71 -14.11
CA LYS A 803 36.39 24.28 -13.53
C LYS A 803 36.42 22.77 -13.28
N ARG A 804 35.38 22.21 -12.66
CA ARG A 804 35.09 20.78 -12.64
C ARG A 804 33.75 20.58 -13.33
N ASN A 805 33.71 19.84 -14.44
CA ASN A 805 32.45 19.64 -15.16
C ASN A 805 31.46 18.83 -14.31
N TYR A 806 31.90 17.71 -13.77
CA TYR A 806 31.17 16.92 -12.77
C TYR A 806 32.03 16.72 -11.52
N ARG A 807 31.45 16.99 -10.34
CA ARG A 807 32.10 16.80 -9.03
C ARG A 807 31.10 16.15 -8.09
N PHE A 808 31.42 14.94 -7.64
CA PHE A 808 30.53 14.14 -6.81
C PHE A 808 31.19 13.70 -5.52
N TRP A 809 30.38 13.57 -4.47
CA TRP A 809 30.80 13.06 -3.16
C TRP A 809 30.03 11.79 -2.73
N GLY A 810 28.83 11.56 -3.28
CA GLY A 810 28.06 10.31 -3.19
C GLY A 810 28.33 9.36 -4.36
N ASN A 811 27.39 8.46 -4.70
CA ASN A 811 27.58 7.44 -5.74
C ASN A 811 26.78 7.72 -7.02
N PRO A 812 27.23 8.62 -7.90
CA PRO A 812 26.44 9.02 -9.06
C PRO A 812 26.39 7.91 -10.12
N THR A 813 25.23 7.79 -10.78
CA THR A 813 25.09 7.00 -12.01
C THR A 813 24.96 7.94 -13.19
N LEU A 814 25.93 7.91 -14.12
CA LEU A 814 25.94 8.74 -15.34
C LEU A 814 25.59 7.86 -16.54
N ILE A 815 24.59 8.26 -17.33
CA ILE A 815 24.14 7.58 -18.54
C ILE A 815 24.08 8.61 -19.66
N GLN A 816 24.84 8.40 -20.74
CA GLN A 816 24.94 9.37 -21.85
C GLN A 816 25.28 10.79 -21.36
N ALA A 817 26.30 10.94 -20.51
CA ALA A 817 26.80 12.26 -20.10
C ALA A 817 27.95 12.74 -21.00
N VAL A 818 28.08 14.06 -21.20
CA VAL A 818 29.28 14.69 -21.79
C VAL A 818 29.93 15.62 -20.78
N GLY A 819 31.24 15.48 -20.58
CA GLY A 819 32.06 16.44 -19.84
C GLY A 819 33.26 16.85 -20.67
N GLY A 820 33.25 18.07 -21.22
CA GLY A 820 34.27 18.57 -22.14
C GLY A 820 34.92 19.87 -21.68
N TYR A 821 36.20 20.08 -22.03
CA TYR A 821 36.83 21.39 -21.97
C TYR A 821 36.71 22.13 -20.61
N SER A 822 36.86 21.41 -19.49
CA SER A 822 36.89 22.05 -18.16
C SER A 822 37.94 23.17 -18.09
N PHE A 823 37.65 24.28 -17.41
CA PHE A 823 38.52 25.46 -17.40
C PHE A 823 38.68 26.12 -16.03
N LYS A 824 39.91 26.12 -15.50
CA LYS A 824 40.23 26.74 -14.21
C LYS A 824 40.44 28.25 -14.30
N ARG A 825 39.35 29.01 -14.11
CA ARG A 825 39.40 30.48 -13.90
C ARG A 825 40.16 30.89 -12.63
N GLY A 826 40.20 30.05 -11.59
CA GLY A 826 40.94 30.34 -10.36
C GLY A 826 40.76 29.34 -9.22
N GLY A 827 41.02 29.80 -7.99
CA GLY A 827 40.89 29.02 -6.75
C GLY A 827 41.92 27.89 -6.56
N SER A 828 41.72 27.11 -5.49
CA SER A 828 42.48 25.88 -5.20
C SER A 828 41.90 24.67 -5.94
N GLY A 829 42.61 23.53 -5.92
CA GLY A 829 42.21 22.30 -6.60
C GLY A 829 42.63 22.22 -8.08
N ASP A 830 42.17 21.16 -8.74
CA ASP A 830 42.39 20.79 -10.14
C ASP A 830 41.21 21.24 -11.04
N ALA A 831 41.23 20.82 -12.31
CA ALA A 831 40.15 21.03 -13.26
C ALA A 831 39.90 19.82 -14.20
N PRO A 832 39.37 18.69 -13.69
CA PRO A 832 39.00 17.53 -14.47
C PRO A 832 37.58 17.59 -15.09
N GLY A 833 37.31 16.64 -15.99
CA GLY A 833 35.96 16.36 -16.50
C GLY A 833 35.04 15.76 -15.44
N LEU A 834 35.45 14.64 -14.84
CA LEU A 834 34.79 14.00 -13.70
C LEU A 834 35.72 13.97 -12.48
N TRP A 835 35.24 14.39 -11.32
CA TRP A 835 35.91 14.29 -10.04
C TRP A 835 35.07 13.54 -9.00
N VAL A 836 35.66 12.57 -8.31
CA VAL A 836 35.00 11.79 -7.24
C VAL A 836 35.73 11.96 -5.91
N GLY A 837 35.01 12.45 -4.89
CA GLY A 837 35.55 12.88 -3.60
C GLY A 837 35.47 11.83 -2.49
N SER A 838 36.28 12.01 -1.45
CA SER A 838 36.46 11.11 -0.29
C SER A 838 35.22 10.90 0.60
N GLY A 839 34.05 11.42 0.23
CA GLY A 839 32.78 11.29 0.94
C GLY A 839 32.13 9.90 0.90
N THR A 840 32.90 8.84 0.65
CA THR A 840 32.54 7.45 0.27
C THR A 840 32.15 7.20 -1.20
N GLY A 841 32.17 8.22 -2.05
CA GLY A 841 31.64 8.13 -3.42
C GLY A 841 32.34 7.16 -4.39
N LYS A 842 31.50 6.43 -5.14
CA LYS A 842 31.82 5.60 -6.32
C LYS A 842 30.94 5.99 -7.51
N ALA A 843 31.52 6.24 -8.69
CA ALA A 843 30.71 6.54 -9.89
C ALA A 843 30.61 5.34 -10.84
N ASP A 844 29.40 4.97 -11.25
CA ASP A 844 29.16 4.06 -12.37
C ASP A 844 28.74 4.89 -13.60
N VAL A 845 29.45 4.70 -14.73
CA VAL A 845 29.37 5.56 -15.92
C VAL A 845 29.13 4.72 -17.16
N TYR A 846 28.01 4.99 -17.86
CA TYR A 846 27.55 4.26 -19.04
C TYR A 846 27.47 5.19 -20.25
N TYR A 847 27.98 4.76 -21.40
CA TYR A 847 27.84 5.44 -22.70
C TYR A 847 28.15 6.95 -22.66
N SER A 848 29.16 7.37 -21.91
CA SER A 848 29.47 8.78 -21.67
C SER A 848 30.77 9.21 -22.36
N THR A 849 30.91 10.50 -22.67
CA THR A 849 32.08 11.07 -23.34
C THR A 849 32.77 12.10 -22.44
N PHE A 850 34.00 11.82 -22.00
CA PHE A 850 34.88 12.80 -21.37
C PHE A 850 36.00 13.18 -22.35
N PHE A 851 36.06 14.45 -22.75
CA PHE A 851 36.95 14.88 -23.82
C PHE A 851 37.66 16.21 -23.58
N ASN A 852 39.00 16.18 -23.69
CA ASN A 852 39.88 17.33 -23.72
C ASN A 852 39.74 18.31 -22.54
N ASN A 853 39.48 17.81 -21.33
CA ASN A 853 39.41 18.59 -20.10
C ASN A 853 40.81 19.14 -19.69
N GLN A 854 40.90 20.33 -19.09
CA GLN A 854 42.19 21.02 -18.91
C GLN A 854 43.24 20.22 -18.11
N HIS A 855 42.83 19.53 -17.03
CA HIS A 855 43.74 18.73 -16.21
C HIS A 855 43.79 17.26 -16.65
N SER A 856 42.77 16.49 -16.28
CA SER A 856 42.58 15.06 -16.57
C SER A 856 41.12 14.83 -16.92
N GLU A 857 40.80 13.79 -17.68
CA GLU A 857 39.39 13.50 -18.01
C GLU A 857 38.64 13.02 -16.76
N ILE A 858 39.31 12.21 -15.92
CA ILE A 858 38.78 11.74 -14.63
C ILE A 858 39.83 11.90 -13.53
N ALA A 859 39.38 12.25 -12.32
CA ALA A 859 40.20 12.35 -11.12
C ALA A 859 39.47 11.79 -9.89
N LEU A 860 40.23 11.19 -8.97
CA LEU A 860 39.74 10.66 -7.70
C LEU A 860 40.47 11.36 -6.55
N GLU A 861 39.81 11.62 -5.43
CA GLU A 861 40.46 12.28 -4.29
C GLU A 861 41.36 11.33 -3.49
N SER A 862 41.00 10.05 -3.34
CA SER A 862 41.67 9.13 -2.42
C SER A 862 41.59 7.65 -2.81
N SER A 863 42.29 6.79 -2.06
CA SER A 863 42.29 5.33 -2.25
C SER A 863 41.00 4.60 -1.87
N SER A 864 39.97 5.29 -1.38
CA SER A 864 38.64 4.72 -1.15
C SER A 864 37.64 5.04 -2.27
N ASN A 865 38.06 5.73 -3.33
CA ASN A 865 37.19 6.11 -4.44
C ASN A 865 37.32 5.14 -5.64
N GLU A 866 36.22 4.96 -6.36
CA GLU A 866 36.11 4.06 -7.51
C GLU A 866 35.34 4.73 -8.65
N VAL A 867 35.76 4.48 -9.90
CA VAL A 867 35.01 4.82 -11.11
C VAL A 867 34.94 3.62 -12.04
N ASN A 868 33.75 3.21 -12.46
CA ASN A 868 33.55 2.18 -13.47
C ASN A 868 33.00 2.79 -14.76
N LEU A 869 33.73 2.61 -15.86
CA LEU A 869 33.35 3.06 -17.19
C LEU A 869 32.87 1.86 -18.01
N TYR A 870 31.71 1.99 -18.64
CA TYR A 870 31.10 1.00 -19.51
C TYR A 870 30.78 1.64 -20.87
N ASN A 871 31.25 1.05 -21.97
CA ASN A 871 31.01 1.49 -23.34
C ASN A 871 31.18 3.01 -23.54
N SER A 872 32.14 3.62 -22.86
CA SER A 872 32.33 5.07 -22.83
C SER A 872 33.52 5.52 -23.69
N ILE A 873 33.70 6.83 -23.87
CA ILE A 873 34.85 7.42 -24.56
C ILE A 873 35.57 8.37 -23.60
N VAL A 874 36.89 8.18 -23.42
CA VAL A 874 37.75 9.05 -22.63
C VAL A 874 38.92 9.50 -23.51
N GLY A 875 38.92 10.76 -23.94
CA GLY A 875 39.77 11.22 -25.05
C GLY A 875 40.47 12.56 -24.82
N LYS A 876 41.67 12.73 -25.41
CA LYS A 876 42.47 13.94 -25.23
C LYS A 876 43.37 14.28 -26.43
N THR A 877 43.46 15.56 -26.77
CA THR A 877 44.25 16.05 -27.92
C THR A 877 45.59 16.68 -27.53
N ASN A 878 45.72 17.17 -26.28
CA ASN A 878 46.90 17.92 -25.81
C ASN A 878 48.07 17.07 -25.28
N GLY A 879 47.99 15.74 -25.38
CA GLY A 879 49.08 14.82 -25.01
C GLY A 879 49.27 14.57 -23.50
N THR A 880 48.40 15.07 -22.63
CA THR A 880 48.47 14.79 -21.18
C THR A 880 47.68 13.54 -20.77
N TYR A 881 47.80 13.12 -19.51
CA TYR A 881 47.18 11.90 -18.98
C TYR A 881 45.65 12.00 -18.90
N LEU A 882 44.95 10.87 -19.13
CA LEU A 882 43.50 10.78 -18.94
C LEU A 882 43.07 10.82 -17.46
N TYR A 883 43.92 10.32 -16.55
CA TYR A 883 43.50 9.97 -15.19
C TYR A 883 44.43 10.52 -14.10
N ALA A 884 43.84 10.95 -12.98
CA ALA A 884 44.54 11.33 -11.75
C ALA A 884 43.92 10.58 -10.54
N LEU A 885 44.40 9.35 -10.28
CA LEU A 885 43.68 8.39 -9.42
C LEU A 885 43.97 8.48 -7.92
N ASN A 886 45.08 9.08 -7.48
CA ASN A 886 45.44 9.23 -6.05
C ASN A 886 45.32 7.96 -5.18
N GLY A 887 45.53 6.78 -5.79
CA GLY A 887 45.42 5.46 -5.15
C GLY A 887 44.03 4.79 -5.24
N GLY A 888 43.01 5.51 -5.73
CA GLY A 888 41.69 4.97 -6.01
C GLY A 888 41.66 4.07 -7.25
N GLN A 889 40.53 3.41 -7.48
CA GLN A 889 40.37 2.40 -8.53
C GLN A 889 39.61 2.96 -9.74
N LEU A 890 40.00 2.51 -10.94
CA LEU A 890 39.28 2.79 -12.17
C LEU A 890 39.20 1.51 -13.02
N THR A 891 37.97 1.11 -13.35
CA THR A 891 37.67 -0.01 -14.24
C THR A 891 37.15 0.54 -15.56
N ALA A 892 37.64 0.02 -16.68
CA ALA A 892 37.21 0.41 -18.02
C ALA A 892 36.79 -0.82 -18.82
N THR A 893 35.48 -1.06 -18.89
CA THR A 893 34.84 -2.15 -19.64
C THR A 893 34.38 -1.61 -20.98
N ASP A 894 34.89 -2.20 -22.07
CA ASP A 894 34.61 -1.83 -23.47
C ASP A 894 34.72 -0.32 -23.78
N THR A 895 35.47 0.41 -22.95
CA THR A 895 35.59 1.87 -22.97
C THR A 895 36.86 2.28 -23.69
N GLU A 896 36.73 3.22 -24.63
CA GLU A 896 37.81 3.69 -25.49
C GLU A 896 38.65 4.76 -24.80
N GLN A 897 39.97 4.62 -24.87
CA GLN A 897 40.93 5.52 -24.23
C GLN A 897 41.88 6.11 -25.27
N TYR A 898 41.76 7.41 -25.53
CA TYR A 898 42.50 8.10 -26.59
C TYR A 898 43.36 9.25 -26.06
N ILE A 899 44.66 9.23 -26.36
CA ILE A 899 45.53 10.40 -26.23
C ILE A 899 46.25 10.58 -27.57
N GLN A 900 46.04 11.74 -28.21
CA GLN A 900 46.55 12.04 -29.54
C GLN A 900 48.08 11.81 -29.64
N GLY A 901 48.48 10.91 -30.54
CA GLY A 901 49.88 10.55 -30.77
C GLY A 901 50.52 9.65 -29.70
N VAL A 902 49.76 9.20 -28.68
CA VAL A 902 50.28 8.42 -27.55
C VAL A 902 49.54 7.08 -27.37
N GLN A 903 48.20 7.07 -27.33
CA GLN A 903 47.42 5.83 -27.19
C GLN A 903 46.04 5.89 -27.85
N GLY A 904 45.51 4.73 -28.22
CA GLY A 904 44.14 4.55 -28.71
C GLY A 904 43.89 5.07 -30.14
N THR A 905 42.66 4.81 -30.60
CA THR A 905 42.14 5.36 -31.86
C THR A 905 41.43 6.68 -31.59
N ASN A 906 41.62 7.67 -32.46
CA ASN A 906 40.88 8.93 -32.39
C ASN A 906 39.38 8.64 -32.57
N PRO A 907 38.48 9.01 -31.64
CA PRO A 907 37.04 8.75 -31.78
C PRO A 907 36.37 9.51 -32.94
N GLN A 908 37.07 10.47 -33.56
CA GLN A 908 36.57 11.34 -34.64
C GLN A 908 35.17 11.89 -34.31
N LEU A 909 35.09 12.65 -33.22
CA LEU A 909 33.86 13.36 -32.87
C LEU A 909 33.48 14.34 -33.98
N VAL A 910 32.20 14.44 -34.34
CA VAL A 910 31.68 15.23 -35.49
C VAL A 910 32.31 16.62 -35.56
N ASN A 911 32.32 17.33 -34.43
CA ASN A 911 32.96 18.62 -34.24
C ASN A 911 33.53 18.75 -32.82
N GLY A 912 34.19 17.69 -32.32
CA GLY A 912 34.86 17.69 -31.00
C GLY A 912 36.12 18.56 -30.92
N ALA A 913 36.15 19.65 -31.68
CA ALA A 913 37.02 20.80 -31.51
C ALA A 913 36.29 21.97 -30.80
N ASN A 914 34.94 21.95 -30.77
CA ASN A 914 34.09 23.02 -30.24
C ASN A 914 34.13 23.07 -28.70
N ASP A 915 34.70 24.14 -28.16
CA ASP A 915 34.74 24.46 -26.74
C ASP A 915 33.54 25.31 -26.27
N GLU A 916 32.82 25.96 -27.19
CA GLU A 916 31.63 26.78 -26.92
C GLU A 916 30.30 26.00 -27.13
N TRP A 917 30.34 24.67 -27.19
CA TRP A 917 29.15 23.83 -27.45
C TRP A 917 28.09 23.93 -26.35
N ASP A 918 26.86 24.25 -26.71
CA ASP A 918 25.71 24.44 -25.81
C ASP A 918 24.87 23.16 -25.58
N GLY A 919 25.38 22.01 -26.05
CA GLY A 919 24.71 20.72 -25.94
C GLY A 919 23.58 20.51 -26.95
N GLU A 920 23.51 21.29 -28.04
CA GLU A 920 22.57 21.07 -29.15
C GLU A 920 23.26 20.50 -30.39
N GLY A 921 22.60 19.57 -31.09
CA GLY A 921 23.15 18.93 -32.30
C GLY A 921 23.97 17.67 -32.01
N ASP A 922 24.97 17.38 -32.84
CA ASP A 922 25.70 16.11 -32.87
C ASP A 922 27.24 16.24 -32.70
N ASP A 923 27.75 17.43 -32.36
CA ASP A 923 29.19 17.76 -32.28
C ASP A 923 30.06 16.72 -31.54
N PHE A 924 29.53 16.10 -30.48
CA PHE A 924 30.24 15.12 -29.63
C PHE A 924 29.86 13.65 -29.88
N ASN A 925 29.12 13.35 -30.95
CA ASN A 925 28.92 11.99 -31.44
C ASN A 925 30.19 11.45 -32.09
N SER A 926 30.52 10.17 -31.88
CA SER A 926 31.67 9.53 -32.54
C SER A 926 31.34 9.05 -33.96
N LEU A 927 32.12 9.48 -34.95
CA LEU A 927 32.06 8.93 -36.32
C LEU A 927 32.71 7.54 -36.45
N VAL A 928 33.53 7.12 -35.48
CA VAL A 928 34.18 5.79 -35.46
C VAL A 928 33.32 4.74 -34.79
N TYR A 929 32.69 5.08 -33.66
CA TYR A 929 31.92 4.14 -32.83
C TYR A 929 30.40 4.30 -33.00
N GLY A 930 29.94 5.37 -33.67
CA GLY A 930 28.52 5.67 -33.82
C GLY A 930 27.85 5.81 -32.45
N ASN A 931 26.69 5.18 -32.28
CA ASN A 931 25.99 5.10 -31.00
C ASN A 931 26.38 3.84 -30.17
N THR A 932 27.42 3.09 -30.55
CA THR A 932 27.84 1.91 -29.75
C THR A 932 28.72 2.26 -28.55
N LYS A 933 29.39 3.43 -28.56
CA LYS A 933 30.25 3.88 -27.47
C LYS A 933 30.22 5.40 -27.30
N GLY A 934 30.27 5.84 -26.04
CA GLY A 934 30.19 7.25 -25.67
C GLY A 934 28.80 7.84 -25.92
N TYR A 935 28.76 9.17 -25.80
CA TYR A 935 27.57 9.98 -26.00
C TYR A 935 27.03 9.88 -27.43
N PHE A 936 25.71 9.98 -27.56
CA PHE A 936 25.03 10.04 -28.84
C PHE A 936 23.76 10.90 -28.76
N GLN A 937 23.65 11.92 -29.62
CA GLN A 937 22.50 12.83 -29.73
C GLN A 937 22.17 13.08 -31.21
N PRO A 938 20.90 13.04 -31.64
CA PRO A 938 19.73 12.57 -30.90
C PRO A 938 19.62 11.04 -30.90
N GLY A 939 19.34 10.44 -29.74
CA GLY A 939 18.88 9.05 -29.64
C GLY A 939 19.66 8.18 -28.65
N GLN A 940 19.27 6.91 -28.59
CA GLN A 940 19.81 5.93 -27.65
C GLN A 940 21.11 5.31 -28.15
N SER A 941 21.99 4.97 -27.21
CA SER A 941 23.17 4.16 -27.48
C SER A 941 22.79 2.67 -27.65
N LEU A 942 23.49 1.94 -28.52
CA LEU A 942 23.28 0.50 -28.67
C LEU A 942 23.84 -0.25 -27.48
N THR A 943 22.99 -1.00 -26.78
CA THR A 943 23.37 -1.73 -25.56
C THR A 943 23.09 -3.22 -25.64
N PRO A 944 23.77 -4.05 -24.82
CA PRO A 944 23.49 -5.48 -24.71
C PRO A 944 22.25 -5.77 -23.84
N TYR A 945 21.50 -4.76 -23.37
CA TYR A 945 20.31 -4.95 -22.54
C TYR A 945 19.02 -4.62 -23.29
N THR A 946 17.95 -5.35 -22.98
CA THR A 946 16.58 -5.01 -23.38
C THR A 946 15.74 -4.73 -22.15
N VAL A 947 15.05 -3.60 -22.12
CA VAL A 947 14.03 -3.28 -21.11
C VAL A 947 12.66 -3.61 -21.70
N GLN A 948 11.79 -4.28 -20.94
CA GLN A 948 10.41 -4.59 -21.33
C GLN A 948 9.46 -4.10 -20.24
N ILE A 949 8.62 -3.10 -20.55
CA ILE A 949 7.61 -2.55 -19.63
C ILE A 949 6.36 -3.45 -19.67
N SER A 950 5.65 -3.58 -18.54
CA SER A 950 4.48 -4.46 -18.35
C SER A 950 3.26 -4.08 -19.21
N VAL A 951 3.20 -2.82 -19.66
CA VAL A 951 2.14 -2.24 -20.51
C VAL A 951 2.77 -1.59 -21.75
N ASN A 952 1.97 -1.36 -22.80
CA ASN A 952 2.42 -0.67 -24.03
C ASN A 952 2.03 0.82 -24.05
N SER A 953 1.05 1.21 -23.23
CA SER A 953 0.47 2.55 -23.16
C SER A 953 -0.35 2.65 -21.88
N LEU A 954 -0.52 3.86 -21.36
CA LEU A 954 -1.27 4.15 -20.14
C LEU A 954 -2.31 5.25 -20.40
N THR A 955 -3.44 5.22 -19.70
CA THR A 955 -4.45 6.28 -19.68
C THR A 955 -4.85 6.56 -18.24
N LEU A 956 -4.89 7.84 -17.85
CA LEU A 956 -5.16 8.30 -16.49
C LEU A 956 -6.11 9.51 -16.51
N GLY A 957 -6.91 9.69 -15.46
CA GLY A 957 -7.49 10.97 -15.09
C GLY A 957 -6.47 11.94 -14.48
N LEU A 958 -6.92 13.15 -14.17
CA LEU A 958 -6.14 14.11 -13.37
C LEU A 958 -5.98 13.57 -11.94
N TYR A 959 -4.73 13.43 -11.49
CA TYR A 959 -4.34 12.84 -10.20
C TYR A 959 -4.82 11.40 -9.96
N GLU A 960 -5.10 10.65 -11.04
CA GLU A 960 -5.17 9.19 -10.98
C GLU A 960 -3.74 8.61 -10.99
N ASP A 961 -3.53 7.58 -10.15
CA ASP A 961 -2.28 6.85 -9.99
C ASP A 961 -2.40 5.43 -10.56
N GLU A 962 -1.41 4.98 -11.37
CA GLU A 962 -1.31 3.58 -11.80
C GLU A 962 0.10 3.02 -11.58
N GLY A 963 0.16 1.74 -11.21
CA GLY A 963 1.38 0.97 -11.00
C GLY A 963 1.88 0.30 -12.28
N ILE A 964 3.11 0.63 -12.70
CA ILE A 964 3.79 -0.02 -13.82
C ILE A 964 5.07 -0.73 -13.36
N SER A 965 5.55 -1.68 -14.15
CA SER A 965 6.81 -2.39 -13.88
C SER A 965 7.55 -2.70 -15.16
N ALA A 966 8.83 -3.06 -15.05
CA ALA A 966 9.61 -3.53 -16.18
C ALA A 966 10.52 -4.71 -15.82
N GLN A 967 10.80 -5.56 -16.80
CA GLN A 967 11.84 -6.58 -16.71
C GLN A 967 13.00 -6.20 -17.62
N VAL A 968 14.22 -6.29 -17.08
CA VAL A 968 15.46 -6.12 -17.83
C VAL A 968 16.00 -7.50 -18.23
N TYR A 969 16.49 -7.62 -19.46
CA TYR A 969 17.11 -8.82 -20.01
C TYR A 969 18.54 -8.52 -20.49
N ASP A 970 19.43 -9.51 -20.40
CA ASP A 970 20.78 -9.48 -20.99
C ASP A 970 20.79 -9.84 -22.48
N GLU A 971 21.99 -9.79 -23.09
CA GLU A 971 22.22 -10.12 -24.52
C GLU A 971 21.90 -11.58 -24.89
N ASN A 972 21.76 -12.45 -23.90
CA ASN A 972 21.38 -13.85 -24.04
C ASN A 972 19.89 -14.07 -23.71
N ASN A 973 19.12 -12.99 -23.51
CA ASN A 973 17.72 -12.97 -23.12
C ASN A 973 17.43 -13.63 -21.74
N ASN A 974 18.40 -13.59 -20.81
CA ASN A 974 18.16 -13.95 -19.40
C ASN A 974 17.66 -12.73 -18.61
N PRO A 975 16.70 -12.89 -17.69
CA PRO A 975 16.34 -11.83 -16.74
C PRO A 975 17.54 -11.37 -15.89
N VAL A 976 17.77 -10.06 -15.80
CA VAL A 976 18.83 -9.48 -14.98
C VAL A 976 18.38 -9.39 -13.52
N ALA A 977 19.22 -9.90 -12.60
CA ALA A 977 18.90 -10.03 -11.17
C ALA A 977 19.19 -8.78 -10.31
N ASP A 978 19.60 -7.67 -10.94
CA ASP A 978 19.87 -6.36 -10.32
C ASP A 978 18.90 -5.32 -10.91
N PRO A 979 17.65 -5.25 -10.41
CA PRO A 979 16.65 -4.29 -10.88
C PRO A 979 16.73 -2.93 -10.14
N GLU A 980 17.50 -2.82 -9.06
CA GLU A 980 17.64 -1.59 -8.28
C GLU A 980 18.29 -0.46 -9.10
N LYS A 981 19.09 -0.82 -10.10
CA LYS A 981 19.67 0.11 -11.10
C LYS A 981 18.73 0.47 -12.27
N LEU A 982 17.45 0.09 -12.22
CA LEU A 982 16.43 0.62 -13.13
C LEU A 982 15.97 2.00 -12.65
N VAL A 983 15.94 2.97 -13.56
CA VAL A 983 15.56 4.36 -13.30
C VAL A 983 14.39 4.71 -14.22
N TRP A 984 13.37 5.36 -13.67
CA TRP A 984 12.23 5.85 -14.45
C TRP A 984 12.25 7.38 -14.52
N TYR A 985 11.88 7.94 -15.68
CA TYR A 985 11.58 9.37 -15.84
C TYR A 985 10.35 9.60 -16.72
N VAL A 986 9.74 10.79 -16.60
CA VAL A 986 8.69 11.28 -17.52
C VAL A 986 9.33 12.23 -18.51
N ASP A 987 8.89 12.23 -19.76
CA ASP A 987 9.54 13.00 -20.83
C ASP A 987 9.20 14.50 -20.83
N ASP A 988 8.15 14.92 -20.11
CA ASP A 988 7.75 16.34 -19.93
C ASP A 988 7.59 16.81 -18.46
N GLY A 989 7.47 15.88 -17.50
CA GLY A 989 7.26 16.16 -16.07
C GLY A 989 6.01 16.99 -15.71
N PHE A 990 5.12 17.26 -16.67
CA PHE A 990 4.02 18.22 -16.53
C PHE A 990 2.65 17.59 -16.82
N THR A 991 2.57 16.75 -17.84
CA THR A 991 1.38 15.92 -18.13
C THR A 991 1.21 14.87 -17.04
N SER A 992 2.29 14.19 -16.63
CA SER A 992 2.33 13.24 -15.52
C SER A 992 3.63 13.35 -14.71
N ARG A 993 3.68 12.75 -13.52
CA ARG A 993 4.91 12.53 -12.75
C ARG A 993 5.07 11.06 -12.34
N LEU A 994 6.20 10.77 -11.73
CA LEU A 994 6.46 9.54 -11.01
C LEU A 994 6.40 9.79 -9.50
N LEU A 995 5.65 8.95 -8.78
CA LEU A 995 5.70 8.88 -7.31
C LEU A 995 6.79 7.90 -6.84
N GLN A 996 7.13 6.91 -7.69
CA GLN A 996 8.30 6.04 -7.54
C GLN A 996 9.11 6.06 -8.85
N SER A 997 10.40 6.43 -8.76
CA SER A 997 11.27 6.65 -9.93
C SER A 997 12.52 5.74 -9.97
N ARG A 998 12.56 4.70 -9.13
CA ARG A 998 13.70 3.76 -8.95
C ARG A 998 13.22 2.34 -8.68
N GLY A 999 13.99 1.37 -9.17
CA GLY A 999 13.72 -0.06 -9.00
C GLY A 999 12.78 -0.63 -10.07
N GLN A 1000 12.40 -1.90 -9.91
CA GLN A 1000 11.64 -2.65 -10.92
C GLN A 1000 10.25 -2.05 -11.24
N ASN A 1001 9.66 -1.39 -10.25
CA ASN A 1001 8.30 -0.84 -10.30
C ASN A 1001 8.36 0.69 -10.24
N ALA A 1002 7.33 1.32 -10.81
CA ALA A 1002 7.08 2.74 -10.73
C ALA A 1002 5.59 2.98 -10.53
N VAL A 1003 5.24 4.10 -9.91
CA VAL A 1003 3.86 4.60 -9.80
C VAL A 1003 3.78 5.91 -10.55
N VAL A 1004 2.83 6.01 -11.48
CA VAL A 1004 2.64 7.15 -12.38
C VAL A 1004 1.39 7.91 -11.96
N GLN A 1005 1.51 9.22 -11.78
CA GLN A 1005 0.39 10.10 -11.45
C GLN A 1005 0.09 11.07 -12.62
N GLY A 1006 -1.16 11.15 -13.05
CA GLY A 1006 -1.61 12.20 -13.97
C GLY A 1006 -1.61 13.59 -13.31
N LEU A 1007 -1.13 14.63 -14.00
CA LEU A 1007 -1.05 16.00 -13.44
C LEU A 1007 -1.79 17.04 -14.26
N ASN A 1008 -1.68 16.98 -15.59
CA ASN A 1008 -2.37 17.88 -16.52
C ASN A 1008 -2.82 17.09 -17.76
N ALA A 1009 -3.97 17.44 -18.32
CA ALA A 1009 -4.50 16.74 -19.49
C ALA A 1009 -3.58 16.95 -20.71
N GLY A 1010 -3.17 15.84 -21.34
CA GLY A 1010 -2.12 15.84 -22.35
C GLY A 1010 -1.66 14.43 -22.75
N VAL A 1011 -0.55 14.35 -23.48
CA VAL A 1011 0.15 13.10 -23.79
C VAL A 1011 1.64 13.32 -23.58
N THR A 1012 2.27 12.40 -22.86
CA THR A 1012 3.71 12.38 -22.57
C THR A 1012 4.22 10.94 -22.62
N ASP A 1013 5.52 10.73 -22.75
CA ASP A 1013 6.12 9.41 -22.63
C ASP A 1013 6.68 9.19 -21.21
N ILE A 1014 6.66 7.94 -20.75
CA ILE A 1014 7.42 7.49 -19.57
C ILE A 1014 8.46 6.49 -20.02
N VAL A 1015 9.66 6.67 -19.47
CA VAL A 1015 10.88 6.04 -19.95
C VAL A 1015 11.52 5.25 -18.82
N ALA A 1016 11.69 3.96 -19.03
CA ALA A 1016 12.40 3.05 -18.13
C ALA A 1016 13.82 2.84 -18.65
N VAL A 1017 14.85 3.28 -17.91
CA VAL A 1017 16.25 3.27 -18.33
C VAL A 1017 17.11 2.34 -17.46
N TYR A 1018 17.85 1.46 -18.13
CA TYR A 1018 18.83 0.58 -17.51
C TYR A 1018 20.17 0.66 -18.24
N LYS A 1019 21.17 1.30 -17.61
CA LYS A 1019 22.56 1.35 -18.11
C LYS A 1019 22.71 1.86 -19.56
N GLY A 1020 21.76 2.68 -20.04
CA GLY A 1020 21.70 3.21 -21.41
C GLY A 1020 20.70 2.53 -22.36
N ALA A 1021 20.14 1.36 -21.99
CA ALA A 1021 18.95 0.84 -22.64
C ALA A 1021 17.74 1.61 -22.15
N GLU A 1022 16.80 1.98 -23.02
CA GLU A 1022 15.49 2.49 -22.60
C GLU A 1022 14.33 1.71 -23.22
N ALA A 1023 13.22 1.64 -22.50
CA ALA A 1023 11.90 1.35 -23.05
C ALA A 1023 10.96 2.54 -22.77
N ARG A 1024 9.97 2.74 -23.64
CA ARG A 1024 9.08 3.90 -23.62
C ARG A 1024 7.62 3.45 -23.72
N ILE A 1025 6.75 4.07 -22.92
CA ILE A 1025 5.28 3.96 -23.03
C ILE A 1025 4.67 5.35 -23.10
N SER A 1026 3.65 5.54 -23.93
CA SER A 1026 2.91 6.80 -23.96
C SER A 1026 1.80 6.80 -22.91
N VAL A 1027 1.75 7.84 -22.10
CA VAL A 1027 0.75 8.12 -21.08
C VAL A 1027 -0.18 9.21 -21.62
N THR A 1028 -1.47 8.92 -21.69
CA THR A 1028 -2.52 9.91 -22.01
C THR A 1028 -3.25 10.31 -20.74
N VAL A 1029 -3.21 11.58 -20.38
CA VAL A 1029 -3.95 12.10 -19.22
C VAL A 1029 -5.19 12.84 -19.72
N THR A 1030 -6.37 12.43 -19.24
CA THR A 1030 -7.67 13.02 -19.59
C THR A 1030 -8.17 13.97 -18.50
N PRO A 1031 -8.90 15.06 -18.86
CA PRO A 1031 -9.55 15.96 -17.90
C PRO A 1031 -10.66 15.29 -17.09
#